data_AF-A0A814BNM6-F1
#
_entry.id   AF-A0A814BNM6-F1
#
_cell.length_a   1.000
_cell.length_b   1.000
_cell.length_c   1.000
_cell.angle_alpha   90.00
_cell.angle_beta   90.00
_cell.angle_gamma   90.00
#
_symmetry.space_group_name_H-M   'P 1'
#
loop_
_entity.id
_entity.type
_entity.pdbx_description
1 polymer ?
#
loop_
_entity_poly.entity_id
_entity_poly.type
_entity_poly.pdbx_seq_one_letter_code
_entity_poly.pdbx_strand_id
1 'polypeptide(L)'
;MASDRIRVGGLYISKVLFNFVNQEAVPGTNINAFAFWAGVQAIVNDFAPENRALLQKRDDLQAKIDQWHRTHQGQRTDVATYKSFLYDIGYLCPRTGADNFQIRTSNVDEEVAIRAGPQLVVPLMNARFTLNAANARWGSLYDALYGTDAIPELDGCEKTTKYNKKRGDKVIAFTRKFLDEAVPLSDGLSHANAQKYSVENGELKITLLNGTVAKLQSSGQFAGYQGQADKPSAILLVHHGLHIEIQIDPPRSRNDPAGVKDVIIESALTTIVDCEDSVAAVDADDKVEIYRNWLGLMKGTLEARFSKGKETITRKLNPDRVYTSKTGSTLTLPGRSLLFIRHVGHLLYTNAVLDKDHQEIPEGILDVVITSLIALHDLKNTSTQTIKNSRTGSMYIVKPKQHGPEEVAFTSRLFSRVEDLLQLPQHTLKMGVMDEERRTTLNLSACIREAKDRLVFINTGFLDRTGDEIHTSMEAGPVLPKGQLKDTKWLSAYEKNNVDVGLRHSLPGKAQIGKGMWAMPDMMSAMIQQKIAHLKAGATCAWVPSPTAATLHALHYHQVDAFARQADIAASSSLLNDYLDDLLTIPVLTKKLTSEEIQRELDNNAQSILGYVVRWIDQGIGCSKVPDIDNVGLMEDRATLRISSQLLANWLRHGLINRQQTVETFQRMAKIVDQQNADSSDYRPMSVDFDGSIAFQAALDLVLDGAQQPNGYTEPILHRRRREFKAKQQKTTAEIRKFSCSLHVSYRFFVVTYFFVSTIHFSTMARELSCGVAFSRVICGIGIYIKVDTHFNDVLTKLSHVSDFKSQSLGFLAFILIGGGLFAVLISLLGCLGTLRHNRCLLYSYAVILIVLVILQLAGFITAIVFKDKLESVYKDGLTQVFTTALDNNDTVVIDAFHDLEKSLTCCGVNGIQDYINHNVKPPTLCFENPVKGCPKTIIDLLEKNLPIVAACASILLLFELLGLIFAFVLARALKNADVEIYSSKPGEVISGIIPGRRRNYRNI
;
A
#
# COMPACT_ATOMS: atom_id res chain seq x y z
N MET A 1 15.57 -5.10 6.09
CA MET A 1 15.86 -3.80 5.46
C MET A 1 16.68 -2.99 6.46
N ALA A 2 17.84 -2.46 6.06
CA ALA A 2 18.65 -1.61 6.94
C ALA A 2 18.02 -0.21 6.97
N SER A 3 17.15 0.05 7.94
CA SER A 3 16.76 1.40 8.30
C SER A 3 17.93 2.10 8.98
N ASP A 4 18.07 3.41 8.79
CA ASP A 4 18.93 4.22 9.66
C ASP A 4 18.51 3.98 11.11
N ARG A 5 19.46 3.57 11.96
CA ARG A 5 19.22 3.29 13.38
C ARG A 5 20.01 4.23 14.27
N ILE A 6 19.41 4.59 15.39
CA ILE A 6 20.03 5.34 16.48
C ILE A 6 20.35 4.35 17.60
N ARG A 7 21.61 4.34 18.03
CA ARG A 7 22.04 3.54 19.19
C ARG A 7 21.79 4.32 20.47
N VAL A 8 21.07 3.73 21.41
CA VAL A 8 20.86 4.27 22.76
C VAL A 8 21.17 3.16 23.75
N GLY A 9 22.31 3.27 24.44
CA GLY A 9 22.84 2.18 25.25
C GLY A 9 23.10 0.91 24.40
N GLY A 10 22.41 -0.17 24.75
CA GLY A 10 22.40 -1.45 24.04
C GLY A 10 21.29 -1.59 23.00
N LEU A 11 20.38 -0.62 22.86
CA LEU A 11 19.29 -0.70 21.87
C LEU A 11 19.67 -0.04 20.54
N TYR A 12 19.19 -0.62 19.43
CA TYR A 12 19.31 -0.06 18.08
C TYR A 12 17.92 0.26 17.51
N ILE A 13 17.49 1.50 17.71
CA ILE A 13 16.13 1.97 17.45
C ILE A 13 16.07 2.54 16.04
N SER A 14 15.03 2.25 15.26
CA SER A 14 14.83 2.91 13.97
C SER A 14 14.73 4.42 14.14
N LYS A 15 15.35 5.18 13.24
CA LYS A 15 15.38 6.65 13.34
C LYS A 15 13.98 7.26 13.36
N VAL A 16 13.03 6.70 12.60
CA VAL A 16 11.63 7.16 12.57
C VAL A 16 10.95 7.01 13.92
N LEU A 17 11.13 5.86 14.61
CA LEU A 17 10.55 5.62 15.92
C LEU A 17 11.24 6.49 16.99
N PHE A 18 12.58 6.56 16.96
CA PHE A 18 13.34 7.39 17.89
C PHE A 18 12.92 8.86 17.82
N ASN A 19 12.78 9.41 16.61
CA ASN A 19 12.34 10.78 16.40
C ASN A 19 10.90 10.99 16.87
N PHE A 20 9.97 10.10 16.49
CA PHE A 20 8.58 10.18 16.94
C PHE A 20 8.48 10.20 18.47
N VAL A 21 9.15 9.27 19.16
CA VAL A 21 9.09 9.18 20.62
C VAL A 21 9.63 10.46 21.24
N ASN A 22 10.82 10.91 20.85
CA ASN A 22 11.50 12.02 21.52
C ASN A 22 10.95 13.39 21.15
N GLN A 23 10.41 13.56 19.94
CA GLN A 23 9.97 14.85 19.41
C GLN A 23 8.44 15.04 19.46
N GLU A 24 7.66 13.95 19.48
CA GLU A 24 6.20 14.01 19.46
C GLU A 24 5.56 13.44 20.73
N ALA A 25 5.98 12.24 21.18
CA ALA A 25 5.31 11.54 22.28
C ALA A 25 5.76 11.98 23.69
N VAL A 26 7.07 12.11 23.93
CA VAL A 26 7.65 12.51 25.23
C VAL A 26 7.30 13.96 25.63
N PRO A 27 7.35 14.97 24.73
CA PRO A 27 7.09 16.36 25.12
C PRO A 27 5.71 16.55 25.78
N GLY A 28 5.68 17.09 26.99
CA GLY A 28 4.46 17.30 27.79
C GLY A 28 4.17 16.20 28.84
N THR A 29 4.98 15.13 28.90
CA THR A 29 4.76 14.02 29.85
C THR A 29 5.58 14.10 31.15
N ASN A 30 6.51 15.06 31.24
CA ASN A 30 7.56 15.15 32.29
C ASN A 30 8.52 13.94 32.37
N ILE A 31 8.51 13.06 31.37
CA ILE A 31 9.46 11.94 31.27
C ILE A 31 10.75 12.42 30.60
N ASN A 32 11.91 12.09 31.18
CA ASN A 32 13.19 12.33 30.54
C ASN A 32 13.46 11.27 29.45
N ALA A 33 13.67 11.71 28.21
CA ALA A 33 13.84 10.80 27.06
C ALA A 33 15.03 9.83 27.21
N PHE A 34 16.15 10.25 27.79
CA PHE A 34 17.30 9.38 27.98
C PHE A 34 17.04 8.31 29.04
N ALA A 35 16.47 8.70 30.18
CA ALA A 35 16.08 7.78 31.24
C ALA A 35 14.98 6.80 30.77
N PHE A 36 14.06 7.27 29.94
CA PHE A 36 13.03 6.44 29.31
C PHE A 36 13.67 5.30 28.51
N TRP A 37 14.54 5.59 27.55
CA TRP A 37 15.17 4.55 26.72
C TRP A 37 16.05 3.59 27.54
N ALA A 38 16.73 4.07 28.59
CA ALA A 38 17.45 3.20 29.52
C ALA A 38 16.50 2.22 30.24
N GLY A 39 15.33 2.68 30.67
CA GLY A 39 14.30 1.82 31.27
C GLY A 39 13.66 0.87 30.26
N VAL A 40 13.44 1.28 29.01
CA VAL A 40 13.01 0.38 27.92
C VAL A 40 14.02 -0.74 27.73
N GLN A 41 15.32 -0.43 27.72
CA GLN A 41 16.37 -1.44 27.61
C GLN A 41 16.31 -2.45 28.76
N ALA A 42 16.12 -1.98 30.00
CA ALA A 42 15.99 -2.86 31.15
C ALA A 42 14.78 -3.80 31.03
N ILE A 43 13.61 -3.27 30.63
CA ILE A 43 12.41 -4.09 30.40
C ILE A 43 12.66 -5.14 29.30
N VAL A 44 13.28 -4.76 28.18
CA VAL A 44 13.59 -5.70 27.09
C VAL A 44 14.53 -6.81 27.59
N ASN A 45 15.58 -6.47 28.32
CA ASN A 45 16.53 -7.44 28.85
C ASN A 45 15.87 -8.46 29.80
N ASP A 46 14.92 -8.00 30.63
CA ASP A 46 14.24 -8.84 31.61
C ASP A 46 13.15 -9.72 30.95
N PHE A 47 12.33 -9.14 30.07
CA PHE A 47 11.09 -9.78 29.59
C PHE A 47 11.23 -10.45 28.21
N ALA A 48 12.18 -10.06 27.36
CA ALA A 48 12.31 -10.69 26.04
C ALA A 48 12.73 -12.17 26.10
N PRO A 49 13.69 -12.59 26.96
CA PRO A 49 14.01 -14.00 27.12
C PRO A 49 12.82 -14.81 27.66
N GLU A 50 12.07 -14.26 28.62
CA GLU A 50 10.88 -14.90 29.17
C GLU A 50 9.77 -15.05 28.12
N ASN A 51 9.54 -14.02 27.28
CA ASN A 51 8.59 -14.12 26.17
C ASN A 51 8.97 -15.24 25.19
N ARG A 52 10.26 -15.38 24.85
CA ARG A 52 10.75 -16.48 23.99
C ARG A 52 10.49 -17.85 24.64
N ALA A 53 10.71 -17.98 25.95
CA ALA A 53 10.45 -19.23 26.67
C ALA A 53 8.96 -19.60 26.71
N LEU A 54 8.07 -18.62 26.85
CA LEU A 54 6.62 -18.84 26.78
C LEU A 54 6.19 -19.33 25.39
N LEU A 55 6.73 -18.74 24.31
CA LEU A 55 6.46 -19.20 22.95
C LEU A 55 6.98 -20.63 22.71
N GLN A 56 8.20 -20.94 23.16
CA GLN A 56 8.73 -22.31 23.07
C GLN A 56 7.84 -23.31 23.81
N LYS A 57 7.30 -22.93 24.97
CA LYS A 57 6.36 -23.78 25.72
C LYS A 57 5.06 -24.03 24.94
N ARG A 58 4.59 -23.08 24.12
CA ARG A 58 3.44 -23.32 23.22
C ARG A 58 3.77 -24.43 22.22
N ASP A 59 4.93 -24.33 21.56
CA ASP A 59 5.39 -25.30 20.57
C ASP A 59 5.58 -26.70 21.18
N ASP A 60 6.19 -26.78 22.36
CA ASP A 60 6.41 -28.04 23.08
C ASP A 60 5.09 -28.73 23.44
N LEU A 61 4.07 -27.97 23.86
CA LEU A 61 2.75 -28.50 24.18
C LEU A 61 2.01 -28.96 22.92
N GLN A 62 2.06 -28.17 21.84
CA GLN A 62 1.45 -28.56 20.57
C GLN A 62 2.06 -29.84 20.04
N ALA A 63 3.40 -29.97 20.05
CA ALA A 63 4.10 -31.17 19.59
C ALA A 63 3.70 -32.42 20.38
N LYS A 64 3.49 -32.29 21.70
CA LYS A 64 3.00 -33.38 22.56
C LYS A 64 1.55 -33.77 22.21
N ILE A 65 0.67 -32.79 21.99
CA ILE A 65 -0.73 -33.03 21.60
C ILE A 65 -0.80 -33.70 20.23
N ASP A 66 -0.03 -33.22 19.26
CA ASP A 66 0.11 -33.82 17.94
C ASP A 66 0.56 -35.29 18.02
N GLN A 67 1.61 -35.56 18.81
CA GLN A 67 2.12 -36.91 19.03
C GLN A 67 1.06 -37.81 19.67
N TRP A 68 0.31 -37.29 20.65
CA TRP A 68 -0.76 -38.03 21.30
C TRP A 68 -1.82 -38.47 20.29
N HIS A 69 -2.32 -37.55 19.46
CA HIS A 69 -3.33 -37.88 18.44
C HIS A 69 -2.82 -38.85 17.37
N ARG A 70 -1.55 -38.74 16.95
CA ARG A 70 -0.94 -39.69 16.01
C ARG A 70 -0.82 -41.11 16.57
N THR A 71 -0.56 -41.25 17.86
CA THR A 71 -0.35 -42.55 18.53
C THR A 71 -1.64 -43.19 19.07
N HIS A 72 -2.71 -42.41 19.23
CA HIS A 72 -4.00 -42.84 19.78
C HIS A 72 -5.14 -42.74 18.76
N GLN A 73 -4.86 -43.08 17.50
CA GLN A 73 -5.88 -43.12 16.44
C GLN A 73 -7.04 -44.04 16.85
N GLY A 74 -8.27 -43.54 16.75
CA GLY A 74 -9.49 -44.27 17.15
C GLY A 74 -9.90 -44.09 18.63
N GLN A 75 -9.03 -43.58 19.50
CA GLN A 75 -9.34 -43.29 20.92
C GLN A 75 -9.67 -41.81 21.18
N ARG A 76 -9.79 -41.00 20.13
CA ARG A 76 -10.10 -39.55 20.21
C ARG A 76 -11.42 -39.20 20.89
N THR A 77 -12.33 -40.16 21.04
CA THR A 77 -13.62 -39.98 21.73
C THR A 77 -13.54 -40.31 23.22
N ASP A 78 -12.42 -40.83 23.70
CA ASP A 78 -12.18 -41.04 25.13
C ASP A 78 -11.70 -39.74 25.79
N VAL A 79 -12.69 -38.92 26.18
CA VAL A 79 -12.46 -37.62 26.83
C VAL A 79 -11.72 -37.79 28.15
N ALA A 80 -11.95 -38.88 28.91
CA ALA A 80 -11.32 -39.08 30.20
C ALA A 80 -9.80 -39.30 30.06
N THR A 81 -9.39 -40.18 29.14
CA THR A 81 -7.97 -40.43 28.87
C THR A 81 -7.27 -39.18 28.30
N TYR A 82 -7.90 -38.48 27.35
CA TYR A 82 -7.33 -37.26 26.78
C TYR A 82 -7.21 -36.14 27.83
N LYS A 83 -8.22 -35.98 28.68
CA LYS A 83 -8.21 -35.03 29.80
C LYS A 83 -7.08 -35.32 30.79
N SER A 84 -6.84 -36.59 31.15
CA SER A 84 -5.72 -36.99 32.00
C SER A 84 -4.39 -36.59 31.37
N PHE A 85 -4.19 -36.92 30.09
CA PHE A 85 -2.98 -36.54 29.35
C PHE A 85 -2.73 -35.02 29.37
N LEU A 86 -3.79 -34.20 29.18
CA LEU A 86 -3.65 -32.74 29.21
C LEU A 86 -3.25 -32.20 30.59
N TYR A 87 -3.65 -32.86 31.69
CA TYR A 87 -3.12 -32.56 33.02
C TYR A 87 -1.64 -32.97 33.16
N ASP A 88 -1.29 -34.18 32.70
CA ASP A 88 0.07 -34.74 32.84
C ASP A 88 1.13 -33.87 32.15
N ILE A 89 0.80 -33.28 30.98
CA ILE A 89 1.72 -32.40 30.26
C ILE A 89 1.68 -30.93 30.75
N GLY A 90 0.80 -30.60 31.70
CA GLY A 90 0.62 -29.24 32.22
C GLY A 90 -0.10 -28.29 31.25
N TYR A 91 -0.93 -28.82 30.35
CA TYR A 91 -1.81 -28.00 29.49
C TYR A 91 -3.05 -27.54 30.26
N LEU A 92 -3.62 -28.44 31.07
CA LEU A 92 -4.64 -28.12 32.07
C LEU A 92 -3.96 -27.84 33.42
N CYS A 93 -4.34 -26.73 34.05
CA CYS A 93 -3.92 -26.41 35.40
C CYS A 93 -4.78 -27.18 36.42
N PRO A 94 -4.21 -27.65 37.54
CA PRO A 94 -4.99 -28.24 38.62
C PRO A 94 -6.08 -27.28 39.10
N ARG A 95 -7.33 -27.77 39.14
CA ARG A 95 -8.47 -27.05 39.72
C ARG A 95 -8.41 -27.21 41.24
N THR A 96 -8.07 -26.14 41.95
CA THR A 96 -7.82 -26.19 43.40
C THR A 96 -8.71 -25.18 44.12
N GLY A 97 -8.75 -25.23 45.46
CA GLY A 97 -9.45 -24.22 46.27
C GLY A 97 -8.97 -22.77 46.05
N ALA A 98 -7.82 -22.57 45.39
CA ALA A 98 -7.32 -21.26 44.94
C ALA A 98 -8.18 -20.61 43.84
N ASP A 99 -9.16 -21.33 43.29
CA ASP A 99 -10.15 -20.83 42.34
C ASP A 99 -11.36 -20.17 43.05
N ASN A 100 -11.36 -20.07 44.39
CA ASN A 100 -12.33 -19.24 45.11
C ASN A 100 -11.74 -17.87 45.46
N PHE A 101 -11.92 -16.90 44.57
CA PHE A 101 -11.51 -15.51 44.79
C PHE A 101 -12.44 -14.55 44.03
N GLN A 102 -12.37 -13.28 44.39
CA GLN A 102 -13.06 -12.19 43.70
C GLN A 102 -12.03 -11.20 43.15
N ILE A 103 -12.31 -10.63 41.97
CA ILE A 103 -11.44 -9.58 41.43
C ILE A 103 -11.51 -8.31 42.31
N ARG A 104 -10.41 -7.57 42.35
CA ARG A 104 -10.22 -6.37 43.18
C ARG A 104 -9.95 -5.12 42.35
N THR A 105 -10.09 -5.19 41.03
CA THR A 105 -9.90 -4.05 40.15
C THR A 105 -10.72 -2.85 40.63
N SER A 106 -10.05 -1.71 40.74
CA SER A 106 -10.63 -0.42 41.15
C SER A 106 -10.24 0.68 40.17
N ASN A 107 -10.80 1.87 40.34
CA ASN A 107 -10.61 3.03 39.44
C ASN A 107 -10.99 2.66 37.99
N VAL A 108 -12.22 2.19 37.80
CA VAL A 108 -12.74 1.80 36.48
C VAL A 108 -13.86 2.76 36.10
N ASP A 109 -13.79 3.30 34.88
CA ASP A 109 -14.79 4.21 34.33
C ASP A 109 -16.16 3.53 34.19
N GLU A 110 -17.23 4.31 34.35
CA GLU A 110 -18.60 3.78 34.43
C GLU A 110 -19.03 2.97 33.20
N GLU A 111 -18.54 3.33 32.00
CA GLU A 111 -18.83 2.61 30.74
C GLU A 111 -18.38 1.15 30.75
N VAL A 112 -17.46 0.81 31.66
CA VAL A 112 -16.91 -0.55 31.81
C VAL A 112 -17.47 -1.22 33.06
N ALA A 113 -17.53 -0.49 34.17
CA ALA A 113 -17.87 -1.08 35.46
C ALA A 113 -19.38 -1.33 35.65
N ILE A 114 -20.21 -0.34 35.32
CA ILE A 114 -21.63 -0.30 35.76
C ILE A 114 -22.62 0.01 34.64
N ARG A 115 -22.17 0.09 33.38
CA ARG A 115 -23.03 0.27 32.21
C ARG A 115 -22.86 -0.88 31.23
N ALA A 116 -23.94 -1.22 30.54
CA ALA A 116 -23.95 -2.20 29.48
C ALA A 116 -24.25 -1.51 28.15
N GLY A 117 -23.52 -1.85 27.09
CA GLY A 117 -23.72 -1.25 25.78
C GLY A 117 -22.79 -1.81 24.71
N PRO A 118 -23.03 -1.44 23.43
CA PRO A 118 -22.17 -1.81 22.32
C PRO A 118 -20.69 -1.44 22.54
N GLN A 119 -19.80 -2.32 22.10
CA GLN A 119 -18.36 -2.05 22.03
C GLN A 119 -17.92 -2.12 20.57
N LEU A 120 -17.35 -1.02 20.06
CA LEU A 120 -16.91 -0.94 18.66
C LEU A 120 -15.44 -1.37 18.56
N VAL A 121 -15.04 -2.04 17.48
CA VAL A 121 -13.63 -2.34 17.18
C VAL A 121 -13.24 -1.65 15.88
N VAL A 122 -12.08 -0.97 15.85
CA VAL A 122 -11.69 -0.14 14.70
C VAL A 122 -10.17 -0.16 14.48
N PRO A 123 -9.68 -0.21 13.22
CA PRO A 123 -8.25 -0.16 12.94
C PRO A 123 -7.66 1.21 13.24
N LEU A 124 -6.74 1.28 14.20
CA LEU A 124 -6.11 2.53 14.64
C LEU A 124 -5.28 3.18 13.53
N MET A 125 -4.76 2.40 12.57
CA MET A 125 -4.02 2.91 11.42
C MET A 125 -4.89 3.84 10.54
N ASN A 126 -6.21 3.69 10.54
CA ASN A 126 -7.12 4.56 9.80
C ASN A 126 -7.69 5.69 10.69
N ALA A 127 -7.10 6.89 10.60
CA ALA A 127 -7.52 8.05 11.40
C ALA A 127 -9.00 8.43 11.21
N ARG A 128 -9.54 8.30 9.97
CA ARG A 128 -10.95 8.63 9.68
C ARG A 128 -11.90 7.67 10.40
N PHE A 129 -11.64 6.37 10.31
CA PHE A 129 -12.48 5.37 10.97
C PHE A 129 -12.36 5.48 12.49
N THR A 130 -11.14 5.68 12.99
CA THR A 130 -10.87 5.90 14.41
C THR A 130 -11.65 7.10 14.96
N LEU A 131 -11.67 8.24 14.25
CA LEU A 131 -12.48 9.41 14.64
C LEU A 131 -13.98 9.12 14.63
N ASN A 132 -14.47 8.39 13.64
CA ASN A 132 -15.88 8.00 13.60
C ASN A 132 -16.24 7.13 14.80
N ALA A 133 -15.35 6.21 15.15
CA ALA A 133 -15.54 5.27 16.25
C ALA A 133 -15.46 5.96 17.62
N ALA A 134 -14.56 6.92 17.80
CA ALA A 134 -14.51 7.73 19.01
C ALA A 134 -15.78 8.59 19.16
N ASN A 135 -16.29 9.14 18.06
CA ASN A 135 -17.52 9.93 18.05
C ASN A 135 -18.81 9.09 18.05
N ALA A 136 -18.70 7.76 17.93
CA ALA A 136 -19.84 6.85 17.81
C ALA A 136 -20.63 6.65 19.10
N ARG A 137 -20.23 7.27 20.22
CA ARG A 137 -21.00 7.19 21.46
C ARG A 137 -22.41 7.73 21.28
N TRP A 138 -22.60 8.75 20.45
CA TRP A 138 -23.91 9.36 20.21
C TRP A 138 -24.27 9.22 18.74
N GLY A 139 -25.23 8.36 18.43
CA GLY A 139 -25.61 8.01 17.06
C GLY A 139 -27.05 8.41 16.73
N SER A 140 -27.29 8.91 15.51
CA SER A 140 -28.63 9.20 15.00
C SER A 140 -29.36 7.90 14.70
N LEU A 141 -30.48 7.66 15.39
CA LEU A 141 -31.33 6.51 15.12
C LEU A 141 -32.05 6.66 13.78
N TYR A 142 -32.42 7.89 13.40
CA TYR A 142 -33.07 8.11 12.11
C TYR A 142 -32.13 7.78 10.96
N ASP A 143 -30.87 8.23 11.01
CA ASP A 143 -29.89 7.94 9.96
C ASP A 143 -29.56 6.44 9.91
N ALA A 144 -29.45 5.78 11.06
CA ALA A 144 -29.15 4.35 11.14
C ALA A 144 -30.28 3.49 10.53
N LEU A 145 -31.54 3.78 10.87
CA LEU A 145 -32.70 3.08 10.31
C LEU A 145 -32.90 3.42 8.84
N TYR A 146 -32.76 4.69 8.46
CA TYR A 146 -32.97 5.12 7.08
C TYR A 146 -31.89 4.56 6.15
N GLY A 147 -30.63 4.53 6.58
CA GLY A 147 -29.48 4.16 5.76
C GLY A 147 -29.33 2.65 5.52
N THR A 148 -29.98 1.80 6.31
CA THR A 148 -29.73 0.35 6.33
C THR A 148 -30.94 -0.45 5.87
N ASP A 149 -30.80 -1.78 5.77
CA ASP A 149 -31.88 -2.73 5.51
C ASP A 149 -32.82 -2.92 6.72
N ALA A 150 -32.53 -2.30 7.87
CA ALA A 150 -33.40 -2.33 9.06
C ALA A 150 -34.83 -1.82 8.74
N ILE A 151 -34.95 -0.90 7.80
CA ILE A 151 -36.21 -0.56 7.13
C ILE A 151 -36.19 -1.15 5.71
N PRO A 152 -37.06 -2.12 5.39
CA PRO A 152 -37.12 -2.72 4.07
C PRO A 152 -37.37 -1.70 2.95
N GLU A 153 -36.75 -1.93 1.79
CA GLU A 153 -36.95 -1.13 0.57
C GLU A 153 -38.09 -1.71 -0.28
N LEU A 154 -39.26 -1.87 0.34
CA LEU A 154 -40.49 -2.37 -0.29
C LEU A 154 -41.58 -1.30 -0.24
N ASP A 155 -42.64 -1.46 -1.03
CA ASP A 155 -43.85 -0.62 -1.01
C ASP A 155 -43.59 0.89 -1.20
N GLY A 156 -42.58 1.26 -2.00
CA GLY A 156 -42.21 2.66 -2.24
C GLY A 156 -41.32 3.26 -1.15
N CYS A 157 -40.65 2.43 -0.33
CA CYS A 157 -39.72 2.85 0.73
C CYS A 157 -38.24 2.72 0.32
N GLU A 158 -37.94 2.72 -0.98
CA GLU A 158 -36.58 2.63 -1.52
C GLU A 158 -35.76 3.87 -1.14
N LYS A 159 -34.44 3.69 -0.95
CA LYS A 159 -33.50 4.80 -0.81
C LYS A 159 -33.33 5.49 -2.15
N THR A 160 -33.49 6.81 -2.19
CA THR A 160 -33.29 7.62 -3.40
C THR A 160 -32.23 8.70 -3.16
N THR A 161 -31.84 9.42 -4.21
CA THR A 161 -30.93 10.58 -4.09
C THR A 161 -31.53 11.73 -3.29
N LYS A 162 -32.86 11.79 -3.17
CA LYS A 162 -33.62 12.73 -2.34
C LYS A 162 -34.26 12.01 -1.16
N TYR A 163 -34.69 12.78 -0.16
CA TYR A 163 -35.43 12.21 0.96
C TYR A 163 -36.77 11.62 0.50
N ASN A 164 -36.90 10.31 0.63
CA ASN A 164 -38.16 9.58 0.47
C ASN A 164 -38.99 9.70 1.76
N LYS A 165 -40.13 10.42 1.68
CA LYS A 165 -41.04 10.62 2.81
C LYS A 165 -41.64 9.32 3.33
N LYS A 166 -42.07 8.39 2.47
CA LYS A 166 -42.69 7.12 2.91
C LYS A 166 -41.74 6.30 3.78
N ARG A 167 -40.48 6.17 3.34
CA ARG A 167 -39.41 5.54 4.13
C ARG A 167 -39.18 6.27 5.45
N GLY A 168 -39.14 7.60 5.40
CA GLY A 168 -39.00 8.44 6.57
C GLY A 168 -40.12 8.27 7.59
N ASP A 169 -41.38 8.18 7.14
CA ASP A 169 -42.53 7.95 8.01
C ASP A 169 -42.42 6.58 8.72
N LYS A 170 -41.89 5.54 8.04
CA LYS A 170 -41.58 4.24 8.66
C LYS A 170 -40.48 4.34 9.72
N VAL A 171 -39.43 5.14 9.48
CA VAL A 171 -38.37 5.42 10.46
C VAL A 171 -38.93 6.11 11.70
N ILE A 172 -39.77 7.13 11.51
CA ILE A 172 -40.42 7.85 12.62
C ILE A 172 -41.31 6.88 13.41
N ALA A 173 -42.16 6.11 12.73
CA ALA A 173 -43.05 5.14 13.38
C ALA A 173 -42.28 4.09 14.19
N PHE A 174 -41.20 3.54 13.62
CA PHE A 174 -40.31 2.62 14.34
C PHE A 174 -39.73 3.28 15.60
N THR A 175 -39.26 4.52 15.47
CA THR A 175 -38.64 5.25 16.59
C THR A 175 -39.65 5.59 17.68
N ARG A 176 -40.88 5.97 17.32
CA ARG A 176 -41.96 6.21 18.31
C ARG A 176 -42.30 4.95 19.08
N LYS A 177 -42.39 3.81 18.40
CA LYS A 177 -42.59 2.51 19.04
C LYS A 177 -41.43 2.18 20.00
N PHE A 178 -40.20 2.42 19.58
CA PHE A 178 -39.03 2.25 20.46
C PHE A 178 -39.11 3.14 21.71
N LEU A 179 -39.54 4.40 21.58
CA LEU A 179 -39.75 5.28 22.75
C LEU A 179 -40.84 4.74 23.67
N ASP A 180 -41.95 4.25 23.12
CA ASP A 180 -43.01 3.62 23.93
C ASP A 180 -42.51 2.37 24.68
N GLU A 181 -41.57 1.60 24.10
CA GLU A 181 -40.97 0.44 24.74
C GLU A 181 -39.93 0.82 25.82
N ALA A 182 -39.08 1.82 25.56
CA ALA A 182 -37.97 2.16 26.44
C ALA A 182 -38.33 3.19 27.54
N VAL A 183 -39.22 4.13 27.24
CA VAL A 183 -39.57 5.27 28.09
C VAL A 183 -41.09 5.52 28.05
N PRO A 184 -41.91 4.52 28.43
CA PRO A 184 -43.36 4.56 28.24
C PRO A 184 -44.02 5.76 28.90
N LEU A 185 -45.12 6.22 28.30
CA LEU A 185 -45.99 7.23 28.88
C LEU A 185 -47.00 6.57 29.85
N SER A 186 -47.52 7.35 30.80
CA SER A 186 -48.55 6.88 31.73
C SER A 186 -49.83 6.46 31.00
N ASP A 187 -50.59 5.56 31.63
CA ASP A 187 -51.93 5.16 31.19
C ASP A 187 -51.99 4.52 29.78
N GLY A 188 -50.87 3.97 29.30
CA GLY A 188 -50.78 3.37 27.97
C GLY A 188 -50.81 4.37 26.81
N LEU A 189 -50.57 5.65 27.09
CA LEU A 189 -50.44 6.69 26.08
C LEU A 189 -49.16 6.47 25.25
N SER A 190 -49.14 7.02 24.03
CA SER A 190 -48.05 6.77 23.07
C SER A 190 -47.37 8.06 22.59
N HIS A 191 -46.04 7.99 22.47
CA HIS A 191 -45.20 9.00 21.84
C HIS A 191 -45.58 9.26 20.38
N ALA A 192 -46.23 8.32 19.69
CA ALA A 192 -46.73 8.51 18.33
C ALA A 192 -47.74 9.66 18.22
N ASN A 193 -48.45 9.96 19.31
CA ASN A 193 -49.45 11.03 19.37
C ASN A 193 -48.88 12.33 19.97
N ALA A 194 -47.57 12.43 20.19
CA ALA A 194 -46.97 13.64 20.74
C ALA A 194 -47.14 14.84 19.81
N GLN A 195 -47.57 15.97 20.38
CA GLN A 195 -47.69 17.27 19.72
C GLN A 195 -46.72 18.31 20.31
N LYS A 196 -46.39 18.20 21.60
CA LYS A 196 -45.45 19.11 22.25
C LYS A 196 -44.74 18.42 23.40
N TYR A 197 -43.44 18.67 23.54
CA TYR A 197 -42.66 18.36 24.73
C TYR A 197 -42.38 19.66 25.49
N SER A 198 -42.56 19.68 26.81
CA SER A 198 -42.17 20.77 27.71
C SER A 198 -41.67 20.22 29.04
N VAL A 199 -40.97 21.05 29.81
CA VAL A 199 -40.45 20.73 31.14
C VAL A 199 -41.09 21.69 32.14
N GLU A 200 -41.78 21.16 33.12
CA GLU A 200 -42.51 21.92 34.14
C GLU A 200 -42.23 21.33 35.52
N ASN A 201 -41.77 22.16 36.46
CA ASN A 201 -41.41 21.76 37.83
C ASN A 201 -40.44 20.56 37.88
N GLY A 202 -39.50 20.49 36.93
CA GLY A 202 -38.52 19.39 36.85
C GLY A 202 -39.09 18.07 36.29
N GLU A 203 -40.32 18.06 35.80
CA GLU A 203 -40.95 16.91 35.14
C GLU A 203 -41.11 17.15 33.63
N LEU A 204 -40.95 16.09 32.83
CA LEU A 204 -41.31 16.10 31.42
C LEU A 204 -42.83 16.03 31.25
N LYS A 205 -43.39 16.94 30.45
CA LYS A 205 -44.79 16.97 30.01
C LYS A 205 -44.86 16.75 28.51
N ILE A 206 -45.77 15.89 28.08
CA ILE A 206 -45.99 15.60 26.67
C ILE A 206 -47.45 15.87 26.33
N THR A 207 -47.73 16.99 25.65
CA THR A 207 -49.06 17.26 25.12
C THR A 207 -49.28 16.41 23.88
N LEU A 208 -50.37 15.65 23.86
CA LEU A 208 -50.76 14.81 22.74
C LEU A 208 -51.67 15.56 21.76
N LEU A 209 -51.85 15.01 20.56
CA LEU A 209 -52.69 15.59 19.49
C LEU A 209 -54.16 15.82 19.92
N ASN A 210 -54.66 15.06 20.90
CA ASN A 210 -56.01 15.21 21.44
C ASN A 210 -56.10 16.21 22.62
N GLY A 211 -55.00 16.91 22.94
CA GLY A 211 -54.92 17.86 24.05
C GLY A 211 -54.60 17.25 25.42
N THR A 212 -54.55 15.91 25.54
CA THR A 212 -54.17 15.23 26.79
C THR A 212 -52.70 15.52 27.11
N VAL A 213 -52.38 15.79 28.38
CA VAL A 213 -51.01 15.95 28.85
C VAL A 213 -50.55 14.66 29.53
N ALA A 214 -49.68 13.93 28.84
CA ALA A 214 -49.06 12.71 29.35
C ALA A 214 -47.81 13.03 30.19
N LYS A 215 -47.47 12.09 31.08
CA LYS A 215 -46.19 12.02 31.80
C LYS A 215 -45.47 10.72 31.44
N LEU A 216 -44.18 10.62 31.74
CA LEU A 216 -43.48 9.33 31.74
C LEU A 216 -44.06 8.43 32.83
N GLN A 217 -44.18 7.14 32.55
CA GLN A 217 -44.60 6.14 33.55
C GLN A 217 -43.60 6.08 34.72
N SER A 218 -42.30 6.24 34.43
CA SER A 218 -41.27 6.40 35.45
C SER A 218 -40.63 7.78 35.33
N SER A 219 -40.94 8.67 36.27
CA SER A 219 -40.40 10.04 36.29
C SER A 219 -38.88 10.09 36.42
N GLY A 220 -38.25 9.03 36.95
CA GLY A 220 -36.80 8.88 37.05
C GLY A 220 -36.09 8.81 35.69
N GLN A 221 -36.80 8.52 34.61
CA GLN A 221 -36.23 8.42 33.26
C GLN A 221 -35.93 9.79 32.63
N PHE A 222 -36.50 10.89 33.15
CA PHE A 222 -36.16 12.24 32.68
C PHE A 222 -34.86 12.73 33.34
N ALA A 223 -33.81 12.90 32.53
CA ALA A 223 -32.49 13.30 32.99
C ALA A 223 -32.25 14.81 32.85
N GLY A 224 -32.77 15.44 31.78
CA GLY A 224 -32.57 16.86 31.54
C GLY A 224 -33.04 17.32 30.16
N TYR A 225 -32.67 18.54 29.77
CA TYR A 225 -33.05 19.14 28.50
C TYR A 225 -32.03 20.18 28.02
N GLN A 226 -32.16 20.62 26.77
CA GLN A 226 -31.49 21.81 26.23
C GLN A 226 -32.53 22.83 25.75
N GLY A 227 -32.13 24.11 25.69
CA GLY A 227 -33.02 25.20 25.30
C GLY A 227 -33.91 25.68 26.45
N GLN A 228 -35.05 26.28 26.12
CA GLN A 228 -36.01 26.78 27.12
C GLN A 228 -36.91 25.65 27.61
N ALA A 229 -37.32 25.68 28.88
CA ALA A 229 -38.10 24.59 29.49
C ALA A 229 -39.47 24.40 28.81
N ASP A 230 -40.13 25.48 28.42
CA ASP A 230 -41.44 25.47 27.76
C ASP A 230 -41.38 25.09 26.26
N LYS A 231 -40.19 25.18 25.67
CA LYS A 231 -39.88 24.86 24.27
C LYS A 231 -38.45 24.31 24.13
N PRO A 232 -38.19 23.09 24.63
CA PRO A 232 -36.85 22.52 24.65
C PRO A 232 -36.38 22.19 23.23
N SER A 233 -35.09 22.41 22.96
CA SER A 233 -34.46 21.99 21.70
C SER A 233 -34.01 20.52 21.74
N ALA A 234 -33.85 19.97 22.95
CA ALA A 234 -33.60 18.55 23.16
C ALA A 234 -34.16 18.10 24.52
N ILE A 235 -34.69 16.89 24.58
CA ILE A 235 -35.07 16.20 25.82
C ILE A 235 -34.12 15.03 26.02
N LEU A 236 -33.49 14.96 27.19
CA LEU A 236 -32.59 13.89 27.58
C LEU A 236 -33.30 12.93 28.55
N LEU A 237 -33.31 11.67 28.17
CA LEU A 237 -33.88 10.55 28.91
C LEU A 237 -32.80 9.52 29.24
N VAL A 238 -33.08 8.63 30.19
CA VAL A 238 -32.22 7.50 30.55
C VAL A 238 -33.05 6.24 30.79
N HIS A 239 -32.59 5.11 30.24
CA HIS A 239 -33.18 3.79 30.43
C HIS A 239 -32.09 2.72 30.45
N HIS A 240 -32.10 1.83 31.46
CA HIS A 240 -31.03 0.85 31.73
C HIS A 240 -29.60 1.47 31.74
N GLY A 241 -29.47 2.72 32.21
CA GLY A 241 -28.19 3.44 32.27
C GLY A 241 -27.69 4.01 30.93
N LEU A 242 -28.41 3.80 29.83
CA LEU A 242 -28.14 4.39 28.53
C LEU A 242 -29.05 5.58 28.26
N HIS A 243 -28.49 6.64 27.67
CA HIS A 243 -29.23 7.87 27.38
C HIS A 243 -29.91 7.86 26.01
N ILE A 244 -31.07 8.51 25.94
CA ILE A 244 -31.83 8.76 24.71
C ILE A 244 -32.09 10.27 24.64
N GLU A 245 -31.76 10.91 23.53
CA GLU A 245 -32.03 12.33 23.30
C GLU A 245 -33.04 12.52 22.17
N ILE A 246 -34.19 13.13 22.48
CA ILE A 246 -35.17 13.54 21.47
C ILE A 246 -34.81 14.96 21.01
N GLN A 247 -34.41 15.13 19.75
CA GLN A 247 -34.06 16.44 19.20
C GLN A 247 -35.27 17.11 18.54
N ILE A 248 -35.52 18.36 18.91
CA ILE A 248 -36.69 19.13 18.50
C ILE A 248 -36.24 20.36 17.72
N ASP A 249 -36.69 20.45 16.47
CA ASP A 249 -36.36 21.51 15.52
C ASP A 249 -37.45 21.54 14.43
N PRO A 250 -38.58 22.24 14.66
CA PRO A 250 -39.72 22.21 13.75
C PRO A 250 -39.39 22.53 12.27
N PRO A 251 -38.49 23.50 11.95
CA PRO A 251 -38.05 23.71 10.56
C PRO A 251 -37.39 22.49 9.89
N ARG A 252 -36.79 21.57 10.66
CA ARG A 252 -36.11 20.37 10.18
C ARG A 252 -36.84 19.07 10.54
N SER A 253 -38.02 19.14 11.15
CA SER A 253 -38.76 17.99 11.68
C SER A 253 -39.45 17.14 10.62
N ARG A 254 -39.39 17.57 9.35
CA ARG A 254 -40.03 16.88 8.22
C ARG A 254 -41.55 16.68 8.45
N ASN A 255 -42.18 17.68 9.08
CA ASN A 255 -43.60 17.73 9.48
C ASN A 255 -43.99 16.77 10.63
N ASP A 256 -43.05 16.33 11.46
CA ASP A 256 -43.40 15.67 12.73
C ASP A 256 -44.24 16.63 13.60
N PRO A 257 -45.41 16.20 14.14
CA PRO A 257 -46.31 17.08 14.88
C PRO A 257 -45.72 17.66 16.17
N ALA A 258 -44.77 16.96 16.79
CA ALA A 258 -44.03 17.44 17.97
C ALA A 258 -42.76 18.22 17.61
N GLY A 259 -42.50 18.45 16.32
CA GLY A 259 -41.29 19.12 15.85
C GLY A 259 -40.03 18.27 16.01
N VAL A 260 -40.13 16.96 16.21
CA VAL A 260 -38.96 16.09 16.38
C VAL A 260 -38.24 15.91 15.05
N LYS A 261 -36.94 16.22 15.01
CA LYS A 261 -36.09 16.03 13.83
C LYS A 261 -35.30 14.73 13.85
N ASP A 262 -34.99 14.22 15.04
CA ASP A 262 -34.16 13.03 15.22
C ASP A 262 -34.27 12.51 16.66
N VAL A 263 -33.84 11.27 16.86
CA VAL A 263 -33.57 10.67 18.17
C VAL A 263 -32.13 10.18 18.19
N ILE A 264 -31.32 10.72 19.11
CA ILE A 264 -29.93 10.33 19.29
C ILE A 264 -29.83 9.31 20.42
N ILE A 265 -29.16 8.19 20.15
CA ILE A 265 -28.99 7.09 21.11
C ILE A 265 -27.54 7.07 21.60
N GLU A 266 -27.36 7.00 22.92
CA GLU A 266 -26.09 6.64 23.51
C GLU A 266 -25.80 5.16 23.20
N SER A 267 -24.73 4.90 22.44
CA SER A 267 -24.53 3.62 21.76
C SER A 267 -23.14 3.04 22.03
N ALA A 268 -22.12 3.36 21.23
CA ALA A 268 -20.76 2.85 21.46
C ALA A 268 -20.17 3.46 22.75
N LEU A 269 -20.46 2.82 23.89
CA LEU A 269 -19.97 3.25 25.20
C LEU A 269 -18.45 3.13 25.26
N THR A 270 -17.93 2.05 24.67
CA THR A 270 -16.51 1.77 24.59
C THR A 270 -16.11 1.42 23.16
N THR A 271 -14.87 1.77 22.79
CA THR A 271 -14.29 1.50 21.48
C THR A 271 -12.90 0.93 21.68
N ILE A 272 -12.64 -0.24 21.12
CA ILE A 272 -11.30 -0.80 20.99
C ILE A 272 -10.66 -0.24 19.72
N VAL A 273 -9.65 0.63 19.89
CA VAL A 273 -8.77 1.04 18.79
C VAL A 273 -7.66 0.02 18.66
N ASP A 274 -7.53 -0.54 17.47
CA ASP A 274 -6.85 -1.80 17.28
C ASP A 274 -5.49 -1.65 16.60
N CYS A 275 -4.46 -2.23 17.21
CA CYS A 275 -3.10 -2.36 16.68
C CYS A 275 -2.80 -3.79 16.19
N GLU A 276 -3.78 -4.69 16.28
CA GLU A 276 -3.62 -6.11 16.04
C GLU A 276 -4.38 -6.53 14.78
N ASP A 277 -5.46 -7.31 14.87
CA ASP A 277 -6.00 -8.07 13.74
C ASP A 277 -6.59 -7.27 12.59
N SER A 278 -7.02 -6.04 12.84
CA SER A 278 -7.61 -5.18 11.81
C SER A 278 -6.60 -4.26 11.11
N VAL A 279 -5.32 -4.31 11.46
CA VAL A 279 -4.25 -3.48 10.84
C VAL A 279 -3.15 -4.34 10.19
N ALA A 280 -2.43 -3.76 9.24
CA ALA A 280 -1.26 -4.37 8.61
C ALA A 280 0.00 -3.52 8.90
N ALA A 281 0.65 -3.78 10.03
CA ALA A 281 1.83 -3.02 10.46
C ALA A 281 3.05 -3.94 10.62
N VAL A 282 4.02 -3.83 9.71
CA VAL A 282 5.09 -4.83 9.58
C VAL A 282 6.51 -4.28 9.76
N ASP A 283 6.63 -2.96 9.89
CA ASP A 283 7.88 -2.27 10.14
C ASP A 283 7.67 -0.98 10.95
N ALA A 284 8.77 -0.28 11.23
CA ALA A 284 8.76 0.91 12.07
C ALA A 284 7.89 2.06 11.53
N ASP A 285 7.77 2.20 10.21
CA ASP A 285 6.97 3.28 9.62
C ASP A 285 5.49 3.05 9.92
N ASP A 286 5.01 1.81 9.72
CA ASP A 286 3.63 1.44 10.01
C ASP A 286 3.31 1.57 11.52
N LYS A 287 4.24 1.14 12.40
CA LYS A 287 4.06 1.27 13.86
C LYS A 287 4.01 2.73 14.31
N VAL A 288 4.85 3.59 13.74
CA VAL A 288 4.83 5.03 14.06
C VAL A 288 3.54 5.70 13.57
N GLU A 289 2.97 5.27 12.45
CA GLU A 289 1.65 5.74 12.01
C GLU A 289 0.56 5.39 13.04
N ILE A 290 0.51 4.15 13.50
CA ILE A 290 -0.41 3.68 14.55
C ILE A 290 -0.22 4.52 15.83
N TYR A 291 1.01 4.65 16.32
CA TYR A 291 1.30 5.39 17.55
C TYR A 291 0.97 6.88 17.42
N ARG A 292 1.14 7.49 16.25
CA ARG A 292 0.78 8.89 16.02
C ARG A 292 -0.73 9.11 16.07
N ASN A 293 -1.53 8.19 15.54
CA ASN A 293 -2.98 8.26 15.66
C ASN A 293 -3.42 8.11 17.14
N TRP A 294 -2.80 7.20 17.89
CA TRP A 294 -3.03 7.07 19.33
C TRP A 294 -2.66 8.34 20.11
N LEU A 295 -1.53 8.95 19.78
CA LEU A 295 -1.10 10.23 20.36
C LEU A 295 -2.10 11.35 20.07
N GLY A 296 -2.60 11.43 18.83
CA GLY A 296 -3.65 12.38 18.47
C GLY A 296 -4.93 12.18 19.27
N LEU A 297 -5.32 10.94 19.56
CA LEU A 297 -6.48 10.64 20.41
C LEU A 297 -6.27 11.08 21.85
N MET A 298 -5.15 10.67 22.47
CA MET A 298 -4.83 10.98 23.87
C MET A 298 -4.59 12.48 24.09
N LYS A 299 -4.19 13.23 23.06
CA LYS A 299 -4.09 14.69 23.12
C LYS A 299 -5.38 15.43 22.77
N GLY A 300 -6.40 14.73 22.26
CA GLY A 300 -7.62 15.35 21.74
C GLY A 300 -7.45 16.10 20.41
N THR A 301 -6.33 15.91 19.70
CA THR A 301 -5.94 16.68 18.51
C THR A 301 -6.06 15.92 17.19
N LEU A 302 -6.47 14.65 17.21
CA LEU A 302 -6.62 13.86 15.98
C LEU A 302 -7.62 14.54 15.02
N GLU A 303 -7.19 14.75 13.78
CA GLU A 303 -8.04 15.22 12.70
C GLU A 303 -7.83 14.40 11.42
N ALA A 304 -8.89 14.26 10.62
CA ALA A 304 -8.81 13.64 9.30
C ALA A 304 -9.52 14.52 8.26
N ARG A 305 -8.88 14.73 7.11
CA ARG A 305 -9.42 15.51 5.99
C ARG A 305 -9.75 14.58 4.84
N PHE A 306 -10.94 14.72 4.27
CA PHE A 306 -11.38 13.93 3.11
C PHE A 306 -12.41 14.68 2.28
N SER A 307 -12.48 14.37 0.99
CA SER A 307 -13.44 14.98 0.07
C SER A 307 -14.81 14.29 0.15
N LYS A 308 -15.88 15.07 0.19
CA LYS A 308 -17.26 14.60 0.02
C LYS A 308 -17.91 15.45 -1.07
N GLY A 309 -17.98 14.91 -2.28
CA GLY A 309 -18.34 15.70 -3.47
C GLY A 309 -17.23 16.70 -3.81
N LYS A 310 -17.58 17.98 -3.96
CA LYS A 310 -16.62 19.07 -4.24
C LYS A 310 -16.03 19.72 -2.99
N GLU A 311 -16.49 19.36 -1.79
CA GLU A 311 -16.09 19.98 -0.53
C GLU A 311 -15.08 19.11 0.24
N THR A 312 -14.10 19.75 0.88
CA THR A 312 -13.18 19.09 1.81
C THR A 312 -13.72 19.21 3.23
N ILE A 313 -13.98 18.07 3.87
CA ILE A 313 -14.47 18.02 5.24
C ILE A 313 -13.30 17.69 6.18
N THR A 314 -13.18 18.45 7.27
CA THR A 314 -12.27 18.14 8.38
C THR A 314 -13.08 17.55 9.53
N ARG A 315 -12.74 16.33 9.95
CA ARG A 315 -13.37 15.64 11.09
C ARG A 315 -12.45 15.70 12.30
N LYS A 316 -13.04 15.96 13.48
CA LYS A 316 -12.36 16.06 14.78
C LYS A 316 -13.17 15.29 15.84
N LEU A 317 -12.59 15.12 17.03
CA LEU A 317 -13.28 14.56 18.19
C LEU A 317 -14.41 15.49 18.66
N ASN A 318 -15.56 14.92 18.99
CA ASN A 318 -16.70 15.65 19.52
C ASN A 318 -16.42 16.16 20.94
N PRO A 319 -16.89 17.36 21.33
CA PRO A 319 -16.85 17.80 22.73
C PRO A 319 -17.86 17.04 23.59
N ASP A 320 -17.78 17.19 24.91
CA ASP A 320 -18.81 16.70 25.82
C ASP A 320 -20.15 17.40 25.61
N ARG A 321 -21.23 16.70 25.97
CA ARG A 321 -22.61 17.16 25.79
C ARG A 321 -23.10 17.78 27.08
N VAL A 322 -23.67 18.98 27.00
CA VAL A 322 -24.09 19.78 28.15
C VAL A 322 -25.61 19.97 28.14
N TYR A 323 -26.26 19.76 29.28
CA TYR A 323 -27.70 19.85 29.48
C TYR A 323 -28.03 20.61 30.76
N THR A 324 -29.26 21.12 30.83
CA THR A 324 -29.90 21.50 32.09
C THR A 324 -30.56 20.26 32.68
N SER A 325 -30.16 19.87 33.89
CA SER A 325 -30.75 18.73 34.60
C SER A 325 -32.18 19.02 35.08
N LYS A 326 -32.88 17.99 35.56
CA LYS A 326 -34.21 18.12 36.20
C LYS A 326 -34.24 19.07 37.41
N THR A 327 -33.11 19.35 38.06
CA THR A 327 -33.00 20.28 39.19
C THR A 327 -32.59 21.70 38.76
N GLY A 328 -32.36 21.94 37.47
CA GLY A 328 -31.86 23.21 36.94
C GLY A 328 -30.33 23.35 36.96
N SER A 329 -29.60 22.41 37.56
CA SER A 329 -28.12 22.38 37.54
C SER A 329 -27.56 21.89 36.20
N THR A 330 -26.28 22.17 35.90
CA THR A 330 -25.61 21.69 34.69
C THR A 330 -25.30 20.19 34.78
N LEU A 331 -25.72 19.43 33.77
CA LEU A 331 -25.37 18.03 33.56
C LEU A 331 -24.44 17.91 32.34
N THR A 332 -23.28 17.28 32.53
CA THR A 332 -22.31 17.03 31.45
C THR A 332 -22.15 15.54 31.23
N LEU A 333 -22.33 15.10 30.00
CA LEU A 333 -22.13 13.71 29.58
C LEU A 333 -20.95 13.63 28.61
N PRO A 334 -20.10 12.59 28.68
CA PRO A 334 -19.00 12.50 27.76
C PRO A 334 -19.50 12.34 26.32
N GLY A 335 -18.93 13.12 25.41
CA GLY A 335 -19.38 13.17 24.01
C GLY A 335 -18.78 12.08 23.12
N ARG A 336 -17.91 11.25 23.68
CA ARG A 336 -17.08 10.28 22.97
C ARG A 336 -17.08 8.93 23.68
N SER A 337 -16.84 7.89 22.91
CA SER A 337 -16.65 6.53 23.39
C SER A 337 -15.39 6.45 24.24
N LEU A 338 -15.43 5.69 25.34
CA LEU A 338 -14.24 5.39 26.12
C LEU A 338 -13.34 4.45 25.33
N LEU A 339 -12.08 4.85 25.13
CA LEU A 339 -11.14 4.15 24.27
C LEU A 339 -10.34 3.12 25.05
N PHE A 340 -10.41 1.88 24.56
CA PHE A 340 -9.45 0.81 24.82
C PHE A 340 -8.45 0.77 23.67
N ILE A 341 -7.22 0.35 23.93
CA ILE A 341 -6.26 0.01 22.88
C ILE A 341 -6.02 -1.50 22.88
N ARG A 342 -6.15 -2.16 21.72
CA ARG A 342 -5.76 -3.57 21.57
C ARG A 342 -4.34 -3.65 21.04
N HIS A 343 -3.44 -4.16 21.87
CA HIS A 343 -2.04 -4.41 21.48
C HIS A 343 -1.94 -5.70 20.69
N VAL A 344 -0.79 -5.94 20.05
CA VAL A 344 -0.48 -7.30 19.57
C VAL A 344 -0.28 -8.27 20.74
N GLY A 345 -0.39 -9.58 20.47
CA GLY A 345 -0.16 -10.66 21.44
C GLY A 345 1.32 -10.84 21.85
N HIS A 346 1.72 -12.08 22.12
CA HIS A 346 3.10 -12.43 22.54
C HIS A 346 3.99 -12.91 21.37
N LEU A 347 3.40 -13.26 20.24
CA LEU A 347 4.07 -13.91 19.11
C LEU A 347 5.00 -12.98 18.33
N LEU A 348 4.54 -11.77 18.04
CA LEU A 348 5.18 -10.89 17.06
C LEU A 348 6.49 -10.28 17.58
N TYR A 349 7.46 -10.18 16.67
CA TYR A 349 8.71 -9.46 16.85
C TYR A 349 8.80 -8.34 15.82
N THR A 350 9.47 -7.26 16.21
CA THR A 350 9.56 -6.07 15.38
C THR A 350 11.00 -5.64 15.16
N ASN A 351 11.30 -5.27 13.92
CA ASN A 351 12.57 -4.63 13.57
C ASN A 351 12.63 -3.14 13.93
N ALA A 352 11.58 -2.56 14.53
CA ALA A 352 11.57 -1.17 14.93
C ALA A 352 12.62 -0.87 16.00
N VAL A 353 12.93 -1.86 16.85
CA VAL A 353 14.00 -1.82 17.86
C VAL A 353 14.73 -3.15 17.84
N LEU A 354 16.06 -3.12 17.84
CA LEU A 354 16.87 -4.31 18.09
C LEU A 354 17.53 -4.24 19.46
N ASP A 355 17.72 -5.39 20.09
CA ASP A 355 18.46 -5.53 21.34
C ASP A 355 19.99 -5.45 21.14
N LYS A 356 20.73 -5.65 22.24
CA LYS A 356 22.20 -5.61 22.26
C LYS A 356 22.87 -6.68 21.39
N ASP A 357 22.15 -7.75 21.07
CA ASP A 357 22.60 -8.87 20.25
C ASP A 357 22.05 -8.75 18.81
N HIS A 358 21.56 -7.56 18.45
CA HIS A 358 20.96 -7.22 17.16
C HIS A 358 19.71 -8.04 16.79
N GLN A 359 19.02 -8.62 17.78
CA GLN A 359 17.78 -9.35 17.55
C GLN A 359 16.57 -8.42 17.61
N GLU A 360 15.54 -8.71 16.80
CA GLU A 360 14.24 -8.06 16.91
C GLU A 360 13.67 -8.29 18.33
N ILE A 361 13.01 -7.28 18.91
CA ILE A 361 12.39 -7.40 20.25
C ILE A 361 10.91 -7.81 20.11
N PRO A 362 10.28 -8.40 21.15
CA PRO A 362 8.85 -8.67 21.13
C PRO A 362 8.04 -7.40 20.93
N GLU A 363 7.20 -7.37 19.89
CA GLU A 363 6.38 -6.22 19.53
C GLU A 363 5.35 -5.90 20.62
N GLY A 364 4.79 -6.92 21.26
CA GLY A 364 3.86 -6.75 22.38
C GLY A 364 4.47 -6.05 23.59
N ILE A 365 5.79 -6.11 23.79
CA ILE A 365 6.49 -5.32 24.83
C ILE A 365 6.61 -3.86 24.38
N LEU A 366 6.98 -3.64 23.12
CA LEU A 366 7.09 -2.29 22.56
C LEU A 366 5.74 -1.55 22.59
N ASP A 367 4.66 -2.23 22.22
CA ASP A 367 3.30 -1.67 22.27
C ASP A 367 2.97 -1.15 23.67
N VAL A 368 3.11 -1.99 24.71
CA VAL A 368 2.79 -1.60 26.09
C VAL A 368 3.60 -0.40 26.54
N VAL A 369 4.90 -0.37 26.22
CA VAL A 369 5.79 0.74 26.60
C VAL A 369 5.36 2.05 25.91
N ILE A 370 5.18 2.03 24.58
CA ILE A 370 4.96 3.25 23.81
C ILE A 370 3.54 3.78 23.98
N THR A 371 2.53 2.92 23.98
CA THR A 371 1.13 3.36 24.11
C THR A 371 0.84 3.87 25.51
N SER A 372 1.49 3.32 26.55
CA SER A 372 1.38 3.80 27.93
C SER A 372 2.10 5.15 28.12
N LEU A 373 3.27 5.35 27.49
CA LEU A 373 3.92 6.67 27.46
C LEU A 373 2.97 7.71 26.86
N ILE A 374 2.31 7.37 25.75
CA ILE A 374 1.36 8.25 25.08
C ILE A 374 0.11 8.51 25.93
N ALA A 375 -0.36 7.51 26.68
CA ALA A 375 -1.52 7.67 27.57
C ALA A 375 -1.27 8.67 28.71
N LEU A 376 -0.02 9.01 29.04
CA LEU A 376 0.29 10.07 30.01
C LEU A 376 -0.34 11.42 29.62
N HIS A 377 -0.56 11.69 28.33
CA HIS A 377 -1.23 12.90 27.87
C HIS A 377 -2.69 12.97 28.36
N ASP A 378 -3.38 11.83 28.46
CA ASP A 378 -4.72 11.74 29.06
C ASP A 378 -4.66 11.70 30.59
N LEU A 379 -3.73 10.93 31.15
CA LEU A 379 -3.67 10.61 32.59
C LEU A 379 -3.10 11.74 33.46
N LYS A 380 -2.03 12.43 33.00
CA LYS A 380 -1.34 13.50 33.75
C LYS A 380 -1.79 14.89 33.33
N ASN A 381 -2.97 14.98 32.71
CA ASN A 381 -3.46 16.13 31.99
C ASN A 381 -3.24 17.47 32.71
N THR A 382 -2.54 18.40 32.04
CA THR A 382 -2.43 19.80 32.42
C THR A 382 -3.76 20.52 32.17
N SER A 383 -4.10 21.54 32.96
CA SER A 383 -5.39 22.28 32.94
C SER A 383 -5.87 22.90 31.60
N THR A 384 -5.17 22.66 30.49
CA THR A 384 -5.40 23.24 29.15
C THR A 384 -6.08 22.32 28.14
N GLN A 385 -6.25 21.01 28.39
CA GLN A 385 -7.01 20.12 27.48
C GLN A 385 -8.46 19.94 27.95
N THR A 386 -9.41 20.15 27.04
CA THR A 386 -10.85 20.03 27.27
C THR A 386 -11.40 18.62 27.01
N ILE A 387 -10.63 17.75 26.36
CA ILE A 387 -11.03 16.38 26.00
C ILE A 387 -10.24 15.40 26.87
N LYS A 388 -10.97 14.53 27.58
CA LYS A 388 -10.42 13.38 28.31
C LYS A 388 -11.01 12.08 27.82
N ASN A 389 -10.22 11.00 27.93
CA ASN A 389 -10.64 9.62 27.75
C ASN A 389 -11.06 9.02 29.11
N SER A 390 -10.12 8.78 30.04
CA SER A 390 -10.45 8.28 31.38
C SER A 390 -10.76 9.40 32.37
N ARG A 391 -11.76 9.19 33.22
CA ARG A 391 -12.08 10.07 34.35
C ARG A 391 -11.68 9.47 35.70
N THR A 392 -11.15 8.25 35.68
CA THR A 392 -10.73 7.49 36.87
C THR A 392 -9.22 7.29 36.96
N GLY A 393 -8.45 7.81 36.00
CA GLY A 393 -6.99 7.72 36.00
C GLY A 393 -6.47 6.35 35.55
N SER A 394 -7.18 5.71 34.61
CA SER A 394 -6.89 4.36 34.14
C SER A 394 -6.70 4.30 32.63
N MET A 395 -5.79 3.43 32.18
CA MET A 395 -5.62 3.10 30.77
C MET A 395 -6.15 1.69 30.52
N TYR A 396 -6.93 1.51 29.45
CA TYR A 396 -7.57 0.25 29.15
C TYR A 396 -6.88 -0.45 27.98
N ILE A 397 -6.23 -1.58 28.26
CA ILE A 397 -5.48 -2.36 27.26
C ILE A 397 -6.15 -3.71 27.06
N VAL A 398 -6.55 -4.03 25.84
CA VAL A 398 -6.93 -5.41 25.47
C VAL A 398 -5.66 -6.17 25.08
N LYS A 399 -5.43 -7.31 25.73
CA LYS A 399 -4.33 -8.22 25.42
C LYS A 399 -4.87 -9.49 24.74
N PRO A 400 -4.63 -9.66 23.42
CA PRO A 400 -5.13 -10.79 22.67
C PRO A 400 -4.19 -11.99 22.74
N LYS A 401 -4.69 -13.14 22.26
CA LYS A 401 -3.91 -14.33 21.88
C LYS A 401 -2.99 -14.86 22.99
N GLN A 402 -3.46 -14.76 24.23
CA GLN A 402 -2.76 -15.30 25.40
C GLN A 402 -3.14 -16.76 25.59
N HIS A 403 -2.15 -17.60 25.92
CA HIS A 403 -2.32 -19.03 26.12
C HIS A 403 -2.08 -19.42 27.58
N GLY A 404 -3.13 -19.37 28.39
CA GLY A 404 -3.11 -19.83 29.78
C GLY A 404 -2.59 -18.79 30.79
N PRO A 405 -2.61 -19.13 32.09
CA PRO A 405 -2.40 -18.17 33.18
C PRO A 405 -0.98 -17.59 33.24
N GLU A 406 0.04 -18.36 32.86
CA GLU A 406 1.44 -17.88 32.89
C GLU A 406 1.66 -16.67 31.97
N GLU A 407 1.01 -16.64 30.81
CA GLU A 407 1.10 -15.51 29.88
C GLU A 407 0.32 -14.28 30.37
N VAL A 408 -0.78 -14.50 31.09
CA VAL A 408 -1.52 -13.43 31.77
C VAL A 408 -0.69 -12.84 32.91
N ALA A 409 -0.03 -13.69 33.70
CA ALA A 409 0.90 -13.28 34.75
C ALA A 409 2.10 -12.50 34.18
N PHE A 410 2.66 -12.95 33.05
CA PHE A 410 3.69 -12.23 32.32
C PHE A 410 3.24 -10.82 31.94
N THR A 411 2.04 -10.69 31.37
CA THR A 411 1.49 -9.37 30.99
C THR A 411 1.25 -8.49 32.21
N SER A 412 0.74 -9.05 33.31
CA SER A 412 0.50 -8.32 34.57
C SER A 412 1.80 -7.76 35.17
N ARG A 413 2.88 -8.54 35.16
CA ARG A 413 4.22 -8.08 35.59
C ARG A 413 4.82 -7.06 34.63
N LEU A 414 4.65 -7.24 33.32
CA LEU A 414 5.09 -6.26 32.32
C LEU A 414 4.40 -4.91 32.54
N PHE A 415 3.08 -4.90 32.78
CA PHE A 415 2.34 -3.67 33.08
C PHE A 415 2.89 -2.98 34.32
N SER A 416 3.14 -3.76 35.39
CA SER A 416 3.72 -3.25 36.64
C SER A 416 5.08 -2.57 36.41
N ARG A 417 5.93 -3.16 35.57
CA ARG A 417 7.26 -2.61 35.23
C ARG A 417 7.19 -1.38 34.32
N VAL A 418 6.19 -1.29 33.45
CA VAL A 418 5.94 -0.09 32.62
C VAL A 418 5.37 1.05 33.47
N GLU A 419 4.53 0.74 34.46
CA GLU A 419 4.06 1.73 35.44
C GLU A 419 5.22 2.34 36.23
N ASP A 420 6.16 1.51 36.70
CA ASP A 420 7.38 1.99 37.36
C ASP A 420 8.22 2.89 36.44
N LEU A 421 8.41 2.48 35.18
CA LEU A 421 9.13 3.28 34.17
C LEU A 421 8.50 4.66 33.96
N LEU A 422 7.17 4.72 33.92
CA LEU A 422 6.41 5.94 33.61
C LEU A 422 5.99 6.72 34.85
N GLN A 423 6.40 6.27 36.03
CA GLN A 423 6.02 6.83 37.33
C GLN A 423 4.50 6.96 37.45
N LEU A 424 3.81 5.86 37.16
CA LEU A 424 2.38 5.69 37.34
C LEU A 424 2.11 4.88 38.62
N PRO A 425 1.00 5.12 39.33
CA PRO A 425 0.55 4.22 40.37
C PRO A 425 0.42 2.79 39.84
N GLN A 426 0.75 1.82 40.69
CA GLN A 426 0.53 0.42 40.36
C GLN A 426 -0.95 0.17 40.06
N HIS A 427 -1.21 -0.64 39.04
CA HIS A 427 -2.54 -0.97 38.54
C HIS A 427 -3.27 0.14 37.77
N THR A 428 -2.60 1.24 37.36
CA THR A 428 -3.15 2.20 36.39
C THR A 428 -3.46 1.56 35.02
N LEU A 429 -2.61 0.66 34.55
CA LEU A 429 -2.79 -0.10 33.32
C LEU A 429 -3.73 -1.29 33.58
N LYS A 430 -4.93 -1.21 33.02
CA LYS A 430 -5.98 -2.24 33.11
C LYS A 430 -5.87 -3.23 31.96
N MET A 431 -6.25 -4.47 32.23
CA MET A 431 -6.15 -5.58 31.28
C MET A 431 -7.52 -6.10 30.92
N GLY A 432 -7.81 -6.08 29.62
CA GLY A 432 -8.84 -6.89 29.01
C GLY A 432 -8.25 -8.18 28.48
N VAL A 433 -8.70 -9.33 29.00
CA VAL A 433 -8.22 -10.65 28.61
C VAL A 433 -9.13 -11.20 27.53
N MET A 434 -8.59 -11.46 26.34
CA MET A 434 -9.31 -12.18 25.32
C MET A 434 -9.31 -13.68 25.64
N ASP A 435 -10.49 -14.25 25.85
CA ASP A 435 -10.69 -15.68 25.92
C ASP A 435 -10.84 -16.20 24.50
N GLU A 436 -9.73 -16.33 23.78
CA GLU A 436 -9.73 -16.65 22.35
C GLU A 436 -8.72 -17.73 21.96
N GLU A 437 -8.14 -18.41 22.95
CA GLU A 437 -7.22 -19.53 22.76
C GLU A 437 -7.63 -20.65 23.72
N ARG A 438 -7.60 -21.89 23.26
CA ARG A 438 -8.12 -23.07 23.94
C ARG A 438 -7.50 -23.24 25.33
N ARG A 439 -6.19 -23.02 25.46
CA ARG A 439 -5.49 -23.11 26.75
C ARG A 439 -5.92 -22.02 27.75
N THR A 440 -6.35 -20.85 27.28
CA THR A 440 -6.96 -19.82 28.13
C THR A 440 -8.37 -20.21 28.53
N THR A 441 -9.21 -20.64 27.58
CA THR A 441 -10.60 -21.08 27.89
C THR A 441 -10.63 -22.14 28.97
N LEU A 442 -9.79 -23.18 28.84
CA LEU A 442 -9.77 -24.31 29.76
C LEU A 442 -9.23 -23.95 31.14
N ASN A 443 -8.48 -22.85 31.25
CA ASN A 443 -7.85 -22.36 32.48
C ASN A 443 -8.34 -20.95 32.87
N LEU A 444 -9.52 -20.53 32.41
CA LEU A 444 -9.96 -19.13 32.46
C LEU A 444 -10.00 -18.55 33.88
N SER A 445 -10.41 -19.35 34.87
CA SER A 445 -10.40 -18.93 36.29
C SER A 445 -8.99 -18.59 36.77
N ALA A 446 -7.99 -19.40 36.42
CA ALA A 446 -6.59 -19.12 36.74
C ALA A 446 -6.07 -17.89 35.98
N CYS A 447 -6.45 -17.71 34.71
CA CYS A 447 -6.11 -16.50 33.95
C CYS A 447 -6.66 -15.23 34.63
N ILE A 448 -7.93 -15.25 35.05
CA ILE A 448 -8.56 -14.15 35.79
C ILE A 448 -7.84 -13.88 37.11
N ARG A 449 -7.34 -14.91 37.79
CA ARG A 449 -6.58 -14.75 39.05
C ARG A 449 -5.31 -13.96 38.84
N GLU A 450 -4.56 -14.23 37.78
CA GLU A 450 -3.30 -13.53 37.46
C GLU A 450 -3.53 -12.06 37.06
N ALA A 451 -4.74 -11.73 36.60
CA ALA A 451 -5.17 -10.37 36.28
C ALA A 451 -6.09 -9.73 37.33
N LYS A 452 -6.32 -10.34 38.51
CA LYS A 452 -7.41 -9.97 39.44
C LYS A 452 -7.44 -8.52 39.93
N ASP A 453 -6.31 -7.81 39.88
CA ASP A 453 -6.20 -6.39 40.29
C ASP A 453 -6.25 -5.42 39.09
N ARG A 454 -6.20 -5.94 37.86
CA ARG A 454 -6.15 -5.20 36.60
C ARG A 454 -7.33 -5.50 35.66
N LEU A 455 -8.03 -6.62 35.87
CA LEU A 455 -9.04 -7.13 34.95
C LEU A 455 -10.22 -6.18 34.82
N VAL A 456 -10.50 -5.77 33.59
CA VAL A 456 -11.63 -4.89 33.23
C VAL A 456 -12.54 -5.49 32.16
N PHE A 457 -12.15 -6.62 31.59
CA PHE A 457 -12.82 -7.21 30.45
C PHE A 457 -12.39 -8.68 30.28
N ILE A 458 -13.37 -9.57 30.09
CA ILE A 458 -13.16 -10.85 29.40
C ILE A 458 -14.07 -10.89 28.17
N ASN A 459 -13.62 -11.47 27.07
CA ASN A 459 -14.42 -11.56 25.86
C ASN A 459 -14.17 -12.82 25.08
N THR A 460 -15.26 -13.39 24.58
CA THR A 460 -15.21 -14.53 23.68
C THR A 460 -14.83 -14.12 22.25
N GLY A 461 -13.53 -14.10 21.97
CA GLY A 461 -12.95 -13.97 20.62
C GLY A 461 -13.15 -15.24 19.79
N PHE A 462 -14.41 -15.62 19.53
CA PHE A 462 -14.77 -16.94 19.02
C PHE A 462 -14.13 -17.31 17.68
N LEU A 463 -13.75 -16.32 16.85
CA LEU A 463 -13.12 -16.54 15.56
C LEU A 463 -11.71 -17.11 15.74
N ASP A 464 -10.85 -16.41 16.48
CA ASP A 464 -9.51 -16.90 16.82
C ASP A 464 -9.58 -18.22 17.58
N ARG A 465 -10.51 -18.31 18.53
CA ARG A 465 -10.74 -19.53 19.30
C ARG A 465 -11.05 -20.74 18.43
N THR A 466 -11.77 -20.53 17.33
CA THR A 466 -12.08 -21.58 16.34
C THR A 466 -10.83 -21.96 15.54
N GLY A 467 -10.02 -20.98 15.12
CA GLY A 467 -8.73 -21.23 14.49
C GLY A 467 -7.81 -22.06 15.38
N ASP A 468 -7.73 -21.73 16.67
CA ASP A 468 -6.95 -22.47 17.66
C ASP A 468 -7.51 -23.87 17.95
N GLU A 469 -8.84 -24.06 17.95
CA GLU A 469 -9.44 -25.40 18.10
C GLU A 469 -9.02 -26.33 16.96
N ILE A 470 -9.03 -25.82 15.72
CA ILE A 470 -8.63 -26.57 14.53
C ILE A 470 -7.13 -26.90 14.61
N HIS A 471 -6.30 -25.92 14.94
CA HIS A 471 -4.84 -26.13 15.01
C HIS A 471 -4.44 -27.07 16.15
N THR A 472 -4.96 -26.84 17.36
CA THR A 472 -4.66 -27.70 18.52
C THR A 472 -4.98 -29.16 18.24
N SER A 473 -6.07 -29.40 17.51
CA SER A 473 -6.55 -30.75 17.16
C SER A 473 -6.23 -31.16 15.72
N MET A 474 -5.22 -30.54 15.09
CA MET A 474 -4.88 -30.74 13.68
C MET A 474 -4.73 -32.23 13.32
N GLU A 475 -4.09 -33.00 14.20
CA GLU A 475 -3.81 -34.42 13.99
C GLU A 475 -4.97 -35.35 14.41
N ALA A 476 -6.04 -34.84 15.02
CA ALA A 476 -7.15 -35.66 15.55
C ALA A 476 -8.08 -36.22 14.44
N GLY A 477 -8.12 -35.56 13.28
CA GLY A 477 -8.93 -35.94 12.13
C GLY A 477 -9.40 -34.73 11.32
N PRO A 478 -10.11 -34.97 10.20
CA PRO A 478 -10.66 -33.89 9.40
C PRO A 478 -11.79 -33.17 10.15
N VAL A 479 -11.70 -31.86 10.26
CA VAL A 479 -12.68 -31.02 10.97
C VAL A 479 -13.95 -30.78 10.16
N LEU A 480 -15.04 -30.43 10.85
CA LEU A 480 -16.31 -30.06 10.24
C LEU A 480 -16.19 -28.82 9.32
N PRO A 481 -17.04 -28.68 8.28
CA PRO A 481 -17.13 -27.46 7.47
C PRO A 481 -17.36 -26.20 8.31
N LYS A 482 -16.87 -25.03 7.86
CA LYS A 482 -16.84 -23.78 8.65
C LYS A 482 -18.21 -23.40 9.19
N GLY A 483 -19.24 -23.53 8.35
CA GLY A 483 -20.63 -23.18 8.71
C GLY A 483 -21.26 -24.08 9.78
N GLN A 484 -20.72 -25.29 10.01
CA GLN A 484 -21.23 -26.26 10.99
C GLN A 484 -20.55 -26.12 12.35
N LEU A 485 -19.39 -25.44 12.43
CA LEU A 485 -18.65 -25.26 13.69
C LEU A 485 -19.45 -24.49 14.74
N LYS A 486 -20.35 -23.60 14.31
CA LYS A 486 -21.21 -22.80 15.19
C LYS A 486 -22.17 -23.63 16.05
N ASP A 487 -22.49 -24.85 15.61
CA ASP A 487 -23.47 -25.74 16.25
C ASP A 487 -22.78 -26.81 17.12
N THR A 488 -21.47 -26.69 17.32
CA THR A 488 -20.68 -27.67 18.09
C THR A 488 -20.85 -27.50 19.60
N LYS A 489 -20.72 -28.62 20.33
CA LYS A 489 -20.83 -28.65 21.80
C LYS A 489 -19.80 -27.74 22.46
N TRP A 490 -18.54 -27.81 22.03
CA TRP A 490 -17.45 -27.04 22.62
C TRP A 490 -17.70 -25.54 22.51
N LEU A 491 -18.24 -25.04 21.39
CA LEU A 491 -18.46 -23.61 21.20
C LEU A 491 -19.58 -23.10 22.12
N SER A 492 -20.67 -23.85 22.27
CA SER A 492 -21.73 -23.52 23.23
C SER A 492 -21.21 -23.53 24.68
N ALA A 493 -20.40 -24.52 25.03
CA ALA A 493 -19.78 -24.65 26.34
C ALA A 493 -18.79 -23.50 26.62
N TYR A 494 -18.00 -23.10 25.63
CA TYR A 494 -17.09 -21.97 25.69
C TYR A 494 -17.81 -20.65 25.96
N GLU A 495 -18.88 -20.36 25.22
CA GLU A 495 -19.65 -19.13 25.40
C GLU A 495 -20.33 -19.03 26.77
N LYS A 496 -20.74 -20.17 27.34
CA LYS A 496 -21.33 -20.26 28.69
C LYS A 496 -20.27 -20.19 29.79
N ASN A 497 -19.16 -20.93 29.63
CA ASN A 497 -18.05 -20.96 30.57
C ASN A 497 -17.47 -19.57 30.80
N ASN A 498 -17.32 -18.76 29.75
CA ASN A 498 -16.83 -17.38 29.88
C ASN A 498 -17.72 -16.53 30.81
N VAL A 499 -19.04 -16.59 30.63
CA VAL A 499 -20.01 -15.86 31.45
C VAL A 499 -20.01 -16.39 32.88
N ASP A 500 -20.14 -17.71 33.07
CA ASP A 500 -20.24 -18.32 34.40
C ASP A 500 -18.98 -18.10 35.23
N VAL A 501 -17.79 -18.23 34.62
CA VAL A 501 -16.52 -17.92 35.30
C VAL A 501 -16.43 -16.43 35.63
N GLY A 502 -16.85 -15.54 34.72
CA GLY A 502 -16.88 -14.09 34.98
C GLY A 502 -17.79 -13.72 36.16
N LEU A 503 -18.98 -14.32 36.23
CA LEU A 503 -19.91 -14.10 37.34
C LEU A 503 -19.38 -14.66 38.66
N ARG A 504 -18.77 -15.86 38.64
CA ARG A 504 -18.18 -16.50 39.83
C ARG A 504 -17.10 -15.64 40.51
N HIS A 505 -16.38 -14.83 39.73
CA HIS A 505 -15.30 -13.97 40.21
C HIS A 505 -15.69 -12.48 40.36
N SER A 506 -16.99 -12.18 40.41
CA SER A 506 -17.56 -10.83 40.64
C SER A 506 -17.05 -9.77 39.68
N LEU A 507 -17.03 -10.09 38.38
CA LEU A 507 -16.84 -9.10 37.33
C LEU A 507 -17.96 -8.02 37.31
N PRO A 508 -19.25 -8.34 37.52
CA PRO A 508 -20.30 -7.31 37.55
C PRO A 508 -19.98 -6.18 38.53
N GLY A 509 -20.15 -4.94 38.08
CA GLY A 509 -19.80 -3.74 38.85
C GLY A 509 -18.32 -3.32 38.77
N LYS A 510 -17.46 -4.08 38.09
CA LYS A 510 -16.01 -3.80 37.97
C LYS A 510 -15.44 -4.00 36.57
N ALA A 511 -16.03 -4.88 35.77
CA ALA A 511 -15.50 -5.32 34.49
C ALA A 511 -16.62 -5.77 33.55
N GLN A 512 -16.32 -5.77 32.26
CA GLN A 512 -17.22 -6.24 31.22
C GLN A 512 -17.10 -7.75 30.99
N ILE A 513 -18.23 -8.40 30.69
CA ILE A 513 -18.30 -9.73 30.09
C ILE A 513 -18.76 -9.52 28.64
N GLY A 514 -17.85 -9.76 27.71
CA GLY A 514 -17.99 -9.44 26.29
C GLY A 514 -18.26 -10.65 25.41
N LYS A 515 -18.93 -10.41 24.27
CA LYS A 515 -19.11 -11.41 23.19
C LYS A 515 -18.70 -10.88 21.82
N GLY A 516 -18.51 -11.82 20.89
CA GLY A 516 -17.92 -11.58 19.58
C GLY A 516 -18.65 -10.64 18.60
N MET A 517 -17.96 -10.43 17.48
CA MET A 517 -18.28 -9.48 16.41
C MET A 517 -19.52 -9.88 15.59
N TRP A 518 -20.26 -8.88 15.08
CA TRP A 518 -21.17 -9.08 13.95
C TRP A 518 -20.42 -8.86 12.64
N ALA A 519 -20.18 -9.91 11.87
CA ALA A 519 -19.30 -9.89 10.69
C ALA A 519 -20.03 -9.65 9.34
N MET A 520 -21.32 -9.28 9.34
CA MET A 520 -22.10 -9.01 8.12
C MET A 520 -22.56 -7.54 8.07
N PRO A 521 -21.68 -6.57 7.74
CA PRO A 521 -21.92 -5.14 8.01
C PRO A 521 -23.14 -4.53 7.32
N ASP A 522 -23.63 -5.13 6.24
CA ASP A 522 -24.78 -4.63 5.48
C ASP A 522 -26.12 -5.29 5.90
N MET A 523 -26.08 -6.35 6.71
CA MET A 523 -27.25 -7.14 7.15
C MET A 523 -27.75 -6.68 8.52
N MET A 524 -28.14 -5.40 8.65
CA MET A 524 -28.53 -4.82 9.93
C MET A 524 -29.90 -5.28 10.41
N SER A 525 -30.81 -5.62 9.51
CA SER A 525 -32.10 -6.25 9.88
C SER A 525 -31.87 -7.58 10.60
N ALA A 526 -30.99 -8.42 10.06
CA ALA A 526 -30.62 -9.69 10.69
C ALA A 526 -29.90 -9.47 12.03
N MET A 527 -29.03 -8.45 12.13
CA MET A 527 -28.35 -8.11 13.38
C MET A 527 -29.35 -7.73 14.50
N ILE A 528 -30.38 -6.94 14.19
CA ILE A 528 -31.44 -6.55 15.14
C ILE A 528 -32.23 -7.79 15.62
N GLN A 529 -32.40 -8.81 14.79
CA GLN A 529 -33.14 -10.00 15.18
C GLN A 529 -32.29 -10.97 16.02
N GLN A 530 -31.01 -11.12 15.66
CA GLN A 530 -30.19 -12.23 16.16
C GLN A 530 -29.26 -11.80 17.30
N LYS A 531 -28.67 -10.60 17.24
CA LYS A 531 -27.59 -10.20 18.16
C LYS A 531 -28.09 -9.94 19.59
N ILE A 532 -29.40 -9.78 19.80
CA ILE A 532 -30.02 -9.77 21.14
C ILE A 532 -29.65 -11.03 21.97
N ALA A 533 -29.36 -12.15 21.31
CA ALA A 533 -28.95 -13.39 21.96
C ALA A 533 -27.68 -13.21 22.83
N HIS A 534 -26.78 -12.29 22.48
CA HIS A 534 -25.57 -12.03 23.27
C HIS A 534 -25.92 -11.48 24.67
N LEU A 535 -26.86 -10.55 24.74
CA LEU A 535 -27.31 -9.95 26.02
C LEU A 535 -28.12 -10.97 26.82
N LYS A 536 -29.00 -11.73 26.16
CA LYS A 536 -29.75 -12.84 26.80
C LYS A 536 -28.83 -13.92 27.38
N ALA A 537 -27.62 -14.05 26.86
CA ALA A 537 -26.58 -14.93 27.39
C ALA A 537 -25.74 -14.29 28.52
N GLY A 538 -26.05 -13.07 28.97
CA GLY A 538 -25.38 -12.43 30.11
C GLY A 538 -24.21 -11.53 29.76
N ALA A 539 -24.05 -11.13 28.50
CA ALA A 539 -23.00 -10.18 28.09
C ALA A 539 -23.40 -8.73 28.41
N THR A 540 -22.47 -7.95 28.97
CA THR A 540 -22.63 -6.50 29.18
C THR A 540 -22.14 -5.68 28.00
N CYS A 541 -21.31 -6.25 27.14
CA CYS A 541 -20.93 -5.65 25.87
C CYS A 541 -20.82 -6.71 24.76
N ALA A 542 -20.95 -6.27 23.52
CA ALA A 542 -20.71 -7.12 22.36
C ALA A 542 -20.17 -6.30 21.19
N TRP A 543 -19.35 -6.95 20.37
CA TRP A 543 -18.63 -6.28 19.30
C TRP A 543 -19.51 -5.99 18.08
N VAL A 544 -19.39 -4.77 17.56
CA VAL A 544 -20.07 -4.28 16.35
C VAL A 544 -19.07 -3.69 15.37
N PRO A 545 -19.31 -3.73 14.04
CA PRO A 545 -18.33 -3.34 13.04
C PRO A 545 -18.35 -1.85 12.64
N SER A 546 -19.38 -1.10 13.05
CA SER A 546 -19.54 0.29 12.62
C SER A 546 -20.33 1.15 13.63
N PRO A 547 -20.21 2.49 13.57
CA PRO A 547 -21.06 3.39 14.36
C PRO A 547 -22.56 3.18 14.13
N THR A 548 -22.96 2.88 12.90
CA THR A 548 -24.35 2.57 12.56
C THR A 548 -24.82 1.29 13.25
N ALA A 549 -24.00 0.23 13.20
CA ALA A 549 -24.29 -1.01 13.89
C ALA A 549 -24.33 -0.83 15.42
N ALA A 550 -23.47 0.02 15.99
CA ALA A 550 -23.52 0.38 17.41
C ALA A 550 -24.86 1.03 17.76
N THR A 551 -25.33 2.00 16.96
CA THR A 551 -26.61 2.68 17.18
C THR A 551 -27.79 1.71 17.18
N LEU A 552 -27.84 0.79 16.20
CA LEU A 552 -28.91 -0.21 16.13
C LEU A 552 -28.79 -1.28 17.21
N HIS A 553 -27.58 -1.69 17.56
CA HIS A 553 -27.36 -2.70 18.60
C HIS A 553 -27.69 -2.16 20.00
N ALA A 554 -27.55 -0.85 20.24
CA ALA A 554 -27.94 -0.19 21.48
C ALA A 554 -29.43 -0.39 21.81
N LEU A 555 -30.29 -0.56 20.80
CA LEU A 555 -31.72 -0.86 21.00
C LEU A 555 -31.94 -2.13 21.83
N HIS A 556 -31.08 -3.15 21.68
CA HIS A 556 -31.19 -4.37 22.48
C HIS A 556 -30.92 -4.15 23.96
N TYR A 557 -30.07 -3.19 24.32
CA TYR A 557 -29.75 -2.88 25.72
C TYR A 557 -30.89 -2.12 26.40
N HIS A 558 -31.77 -1.49 25.62
CA HIS A 558 -33.05 -0.99 26.13
C HIS A 558 -34.11 -2.10 26.24
N GLN A 559 -34.01 -3.17 25.44
CA GLN A 559 -34.93 -4.31 25.50
C GLN A 559 -34.56 -5.33 26.59
N VAL A 560 -33.27 -5.46 26.91
CA VAL A 560 -32.75 -6.43 27.89
C VAL A 560 -31.86 -5.68 28.88
N ASP A 561 -32.26 -5.70 30.16
CA ASP A 561 -31.37 -5.31 31.25
C ASP A 561 -30.29 -6.39 31.43
N ALA A 562 -29.07 -6.10 30.96
CA ALA A 562 -27.96 -7.04 30.99
C ALA A 562 -27.55 -7.41 32.43
N PHE A 563 -27.63 -6.49 33.38
CA PHE A 563 -27.23 -6.76 34.77
C PHE A 563 -28.30 -7.55 35.51
N ALA A 564 -29.58 -7.26 35.29
CA ALA A 564 -30.67 -8.11 35.77
C ALA A 564 -30.53 -9.52 35.20
N ARG A 565 -30.21 -9.65 33.90
CA ARG A 565 -29.98 -10.95 33.28
C ARG A 565 -28.80 -11.71 33.88
N GLN A 566 -27.70 -11.03 34.19
CA GLN A 566 -26.57 -11.63 34.90
C GLN A 566 -26.95 -12.09 36.31
N ALA A 567 -27.77 -11.31 37.03
CA ALA A 567 -28.28 -11.70 38.34
C ALA A 567 -29.16 -12.96 38.26
N ASP A 568 -30.02 -13.07 37.24
CA ASP A 568 -30.82 -14.29 37.01
C ASP A 568 -29.94 -15.52 36.76
N ILE A 569 -28.88 -15.38 35.95
CA ILE A 569 -27.93 -16.46 35.68
C ILE A 569 -27.21 -16.85 36.97
N ALA A 570 -26.72 -15.88 37.73
CA ALA A 570 -26.01 -16.11 38.98
C ALA A 570 -26.88 -16.74 40.07
N ALA A 571 -28.18 -16.42 40.10
CA ALA A 571 -29.15 -17.01 41.01
C ALA A 571 -29.54 -18.45 40.63
N SER A 572 -29.32 -18.85 39.38
CA SER A 572 -29.52 -20.23 38.94
C SER A 572 -28.36 -21.12 39.42
N SER A 573 -28.58 -22.42 39.53
CA SER A 573 -27.49 -23.38 39.83
C SER A 573 -26.44 -23.48 38.71
N SER A 574 -26.54 -22.69 37.63
CA SER A 574 -25.64 -22.76 36.48
C SER A 574 -24.20 -22.43 36.82
N LEU A 575 -23.93 -21.58 37.82
CA LEU A 575 -22.56 -21.22 38.22
C LEU A 575 -21.72 -22.41 38.73
N LEU A 576 -22.37 -23.53 39.08
CA LEU A 576 -21.72 -24.78 39.49
C LEU A 576 -21.47 -25.74 38.32
N ASN A 577 -21.91 -25.40 37.10
CA ASN A 577 -21.70 -26.25 35.93
C ASN A 577 -20.20 -26.39 35.63
N ASP A 578 -19.78 -27.63 35.43
CA ASP A 578 -18.47 -27.95 34.87
C ASP A 578 -18.59 -28.22 33.38
N TYR A 579 -18.09 -27.29 32.58
CA TYR A 579 -18.09 -27.38 31.11
C TYR A 579 -16.89 -28.11 30.53
N LEU A 580 -15.95 -28.61 31.35
CA LEU A 580 -14.66 -29.10 30.86
C LEU A 580 -14.77 -30.20 29.80
N ASP A 581 -15.64 -31.18 30.02
CA ASP A 581 -15.74 -32.32 29.11
C ASP A 581 -16.39 -31.90 27.77
N ASP A 582 -17.36 -30.99 27.80
CA ASP A 582 -17.94 -30.40 26.60
C ASP A 582 -16.92 -29.53 25.84
N LEU A 583 -16.10 -28.75 26.56
CA LEU A 583 -15.00 -27.95 26.00
C LEU A 583 -13.92 -28.82 25.35
N LEU A 584 -13.73 -30.05 25.83
CA LEU A 584 -12.76 -31.00 25.29
C LEU A 584 -13.32 -31.81 24.10
N THR A 585 -14.58 -31.58 23.70
CA THR A 585 -15.19 -32.27 22.54
C THR A 585 -14.67 -31.69 21.23
N ILE A 586 -13.81 -32.45 20.53
CA ILE A 586 -13.15 -32.04 19.29
C ILE A 586 -14.12 -32.08 18.08
N PRO A 587 -14.21 -31.02 17.25
CA PRO A 587 -15.19 -30.90 16.16
C PRO A 587 -14.76 -31.61 14.86
N VAL A 588 -14.47 -32.92 14.92
CA VAL A 588 -14.12 -33.73 13.74
C VAL A 588 -15.34 -34.29 13.00
N LEU A 589 -15.20 -34.57 11.71
CA LEU A 589 -16.22 -35.21 10.89
C LEU A 589 -16.63 -36.59 11.44
N THR A 590 -17.93 -36.80 11.51
CA THR A 590 -18.54 -38.10 11.85
C THR A 590 -19.16 -38.79 10.63
N LYS A 591 -19.29 -38.09 9.51
CA LYS A 591 -19.88 -38.57 8.25
C LYS A 591 -18.97 -38.21 7.08
N LYS A 592 -19.06 -38.99 6.01
CA LYS A 592 -18.34 -38.70 4.76
C LYS A 592 -19.07 -37.58 4.00
N LEU A 593 -18.32 -36.57 3.56
CA LEU A 593 -18.82 -35.49 2.72
C LEU A 593 -18.86 -35.93 1.24
N THR A 594 -19.75 -35.33 0.46
CA THR A 594 -19.75 -35.49 -1.00
C THR A 594 -18.66 -34.65 -1.66
N SER A 595 -18.31 -34.96 -2.90
CA SER A 595 -17.32 -34.19 -3.66
C SER A 595 -17.77 -32.74 -3.88
N GLU A 596 -19.08 -32.51 -4.04
CA GLU A 596 -19.67 -31.18 -4.21
C GLU A 596 -19.60 -30.37 -2.93
N GLU A 597 -19.88 -30.99 -1.77
CA GLU A 597 -19.74 -30.34 -0.47
C GLU A 597 -18.28 -29.94 -0.20
N ILE A 598 -17.33 -30.84 -0.51
CA ILE A 598 -15.90 -30.56 -0.38
C ILE A 598 -15.48 -29.39 -1.28
N GLN A 599 -15.87 -29.42 -2.57
CA GLN A 599 -15.47 -28.39 -3.52
C GLN A 599 -16.10 -27.03 -3.18
N ARG A 600 -17.36 -26.99 -2.72
CA ARG A 600 -18.01 -25.74 -2.31
C ARG A 600 -17.31 -25.11 -1.10
N GLU A 601 -16.95 -25.92 -0.10
CA GLU A 601 -16.24 -25.43 1.08
C GLU A 601 -14.83 -24.95 0.72
N LEU A 602 -14.15 -25.65 -0.20
CA LEU A 602 -12.83 -25.24 -0.72
C LEU A 602 -12.91 -23.90 -1.47
N ASP A 603 -13.88 -23.74 -2.37
CA ASP A 603 -14.10 -22.50 -3.14
C ASP A 603 -14.37 -21.31 -2.20
N ASN A 604 -15.30 -21.48 -1.26
CA ASN A 604 -15.69 -20.44 -0.32
C ASN A 604 -14.51 -19.97 0.54
N ASN A 605 -13.74 -20.90 1.11
CA ASN A 605 -12.58 -20.53 1.93
C ASN A 605 -11.43 -19.96 1.09
N ALA A 606 -11.20 -20.48 -0.12
CA ALA A 606 -10.19 -19.92 -1.03
C ALA A 606 -10.53 -18.47 -1.44
N GLN A 607 -11.79 -18.17 -1.74
CA GLN A 607 -12.26 -16.81 -2.05
C GLN A 607 -12.07 -15.86 -0.86
N SER A 608 -12.51 -16.26 0.35
CA SER A 608 -12.30 -15.46 1.58
C SER A 608 -10.80 -15.16 1.81
N ILE A 609 -9.93 -16.19 1.73
CA ILE A 609 -8.48 -16.05 1.91
C ILE A 609 -7.91 -15.06 0.87
N LEU A 610 -8.18 -15.28 -0.41
CA LEU A 610 -7.63 -14.45 -1.49
C LEU A 610 -8.12 -13.01 -1.41
N GLY A 611 -9.41 -12.78 -1.19
CA GLY A 611 -10.02 -11.46 -1.11
C GLY A 611 -9.50 -10.62 0.06
N TYR A 612 -9.19 -11.25 1.19
CA TYR A 612 -8.56 -10.58 2.32
C TYR A 612 -7.05 -10.36 2.11
N VAL A 613 -6.31 -11.43 1.76
CA VAL A 613 -4.84 -11.41 1.67
C VAL A 613 -4.35 -10.43 0.61
N VAL A 614 -5.02 -10.30 -0.54
CA VAL A 614 -4.60 -9.37 -1.58
C VAL A 614 -4.60 -7.91 -1.10
N ARG A 615 -5.60 -7.52 -0.31
CA ARG A 615 -5.69 -6.15 0.24
C ARG A 615 -4.71 -5.97 1.39
N TRP A 616 -4.46 -7.02 2.17
CA TRP A 616 -3.46 -6.99 3.24
C TRP A 616 -2.04 -6.81 2.68
N ILE A 617 -1.66 -7.62 1.68
CA ILE A 617 -0.31 -7.66 1.12
C ILE A 617 -0.04 -6.48 0.19
N ASP A 618 -0.94 -6.14 -0.72
CA ASP A 618 -0.67 -5.10 -1.73
C ASP A 618 -0.97 -3.70 -1.18
N GLN A 619 -2.06 -3.55 -0.42
CA GLN A 619 -2.56 -2.25 0.01
C GLN A 619 -2.26 -1.93 1.49
N GLY A 620 -1.93 -2.94 2.33
CA GLY A 620 -1.74 -2.74 3.76
C GLY A 620 -3.04 -2.51 4.53
N ILE A 621 -4.14 -3.09 4.03
CA ILE A 621 -5.47 -2.97 4.66
C ILE A 621 -5.74 -4.22 5.48
N GLY A 622 -5.75 -4.08 6.82
CA GLY A 622 -5.92 -5.19 7.76
C GLY A 622 -7.38 -5.59 8.06
N CYS A 623 -8.37 -4.89 7.54
CA CYS A 623 -9.77 -5.24 7.71
C CYS A 623 -10.54 -4.83 6.45
N SER A 624 -11.24 -5.78 5.84
CA SER A 624 -11.86 -5.61 4.54
C SER A 624 -13.26 -6.20 4.50
N LYS A 625 -14.16 -5.57 3.76
CA LYS A 625 -15.41 -6.22 3.35
C LYS A 625 -15.13 -7.05 2.11
N VAL A 626 -15.22 -8.37 2.22
CA VAL A 626 -14.95 -9.33 1.14
C VAL A 626 -16.26 -10.07 0.83
N PRO A 627 -16.73 -10.07 -0.43
CA PRO A 627 -17.88 -10.88 -0.83
C PRO A 627 -17.55 -12.38 -0.72
N ASP A 628 -18.44 -13.16 -0.15
CA ASP A 628 -18.37 -14.63 -0.17
C ASP A 628 -18.86 -15.23 -1.50
N ILE A 629 -18.97 -16.56 -1.58
CA ILE A 629 -19.41 -17.26 -2.81
C ILE A 629 -20.86 -16.92 -3.21
N ASP A 630 -21.68 -16.48 -2.25
CA ASP A 630 -23.07 -16.08 -2.44
C ASP A 630 -23.20 -14.54 -2.60
N ASN A 631 -22.08 -13.82 -2.76
CA ASN A 631 -21.93 -12.36 -2.86
C ASN A 631 -22.39 -11.57 -1.61
N VAL A 632 -22.40 -12.21 -0.44
CA VAL A 632 -22.62 -11.52 0.83
C VAL A 632 -21.32 -10.88 1.29
N GLY A 633 -21.33 -9.57 1.54
CA GLY A 633 -20.17 -8.85 2.04
C GLY A 633 -19.88 -9.18 3.51
N LEU A 634 -18.82 -9.95 3.75
CA LEU A 634 -18.35 -10.31 5.08
C LEU A 634 -17.19 -9.39 5.51
N MET A 635 -17.16 -9.02 6.78
CA MET A 635 -16.00 -8.36 7.37
C MET A 635 -14.95 -9.42 7.69
N GLU A 636 -13.83 -9.36 6.97
CA GLU A 636 -12.69 -10.26 7.14
C GLU A 636 -11.55 -9.53 7.86
N ASP A 637 -10.95 -10.22 8.84
CA ASP A 637 -9.74 -9.83 9.56
C ASP A 637 -8.80 -11.05 9.66
N ARG A 638 -7.74 -10.98 10.47
CA ARG A 638 -6.82 -12.12 10.59
C ARG A 638 -7.43 -13.33 11.31
N ALA A 639 -8.42 -13.14 12.18
CA ALA A 639 -9.07 -14.25 12.88
C ALA A 639 -9.92 -15.09 11.93
N THR A 640 -10.67 -14.46 11.01
CA THR A 640 -11.38 -15.19 9.95
C THR A 640 -10.42 -15.90 8.99
N LEU A 641 -9.31 -15.24 8.64
CA LEU A 641 -8.25 -15.84 7.84
C LEU A 641 -7.64 -17.08 8.52
N ARG A 642 -7.43 -17.04 9.84
CA ARG A 642 -6.92 -18.17 10.64
C ARG A 642 -7.84 -19.38 10.53
N ILE A 643 -9.15 -19.20 10.66
CA ILE A 643 -10.12 -20.30 10.52
C ILE A 643 -10.04 -20.92 9.12
N SER A 644 -10.16 -20.09 8.07
CA SER A 644 -10.20 -20.57 6.70
C SER A 644 -8.91 -21.27 6.29
N SER A 645 -7.75 -20.72 6.66
CA SER A 645 -6.45 -21.34 6.36
C SER A 645 -6.24 -22.65 7.11
N GLN A 646 -6.53 -22.69 8.42
CA GLN A 646 -6.37 -23.92 9.22
C GLN A 646 -7.35 -25.03 8.82
N LEU A 647 -8.60 -24.69 8.45
CA LEU A 647 -9.55 -25.68 7.95
C LEU A 647 -9.04 -26.35 6.67
N LEU A 648 -8.58 -25.57 5.70
CA LEU A 648 -8.05 -26.13 4.45
C LEU A 648 -6.74 -26.89 4.67
N ALA A 649 -5.86 -26.40 5.55
CA ALA A 649 -4.65 -27.12 5.93
C ALA A 649 -4.97 -28.47 6.59
N ASN A 650 -5.99 -28.52 7.45
CA ASN A 650 -6.47 -29.75 8.07
C ASN A 650 -7.07 -30.72 7.04
N TRP A 651 -7.90 -30.24 6.12
CA TRP A 651 -8.46 -31.09 5.06
C TRP A 651 -7.38 -31.63 4.12
N LEU A 652 -6.35 -30.84 3.82
CA LEU A 652 -5.18 -31.27 3.07
C LEU A 652 -4.37 -32.32 3.84
N ARG A 653 -4.16 -32.11 5.15
CA ARG A 653 -3.45 -33.02 6.05
C ARG A 653 -4.08 -34.41 6.11
N HIS A 654 -5.41 -34.48 6.08
CA HIS A 654 -6.19 -35.73 6.16
C HIS A 654 -6.63 -36.28 4.78
N GLY A 655 -6.16 -35.68 3.68
CA GLY A 655 -6.41 -36.17 2.32
C GLY A 655 -7.84 -36.00 1.80
N LEU A 656 -8.64 -35.10 2.38
CA LEU A 656 -9.96 -34.73 1.84
C LEU A 656 -9.84 -33.90 0.57
N ILE A 657 -8.79 -33.09 0.51
CA ILE A 657 -8.35 -32.36 -0.67
C ILE A 657 -6.88 -32.68 -0.91
N ASN A 658 -6.40 -32.43 -2.13
CA ASN A 658 -4.98 -32.59 -2.46
C ASN A 658 -4.36 -31.26 -2.93
N ARG A 659 -3.03 -31.24 -3.02
CA ARG A 659 -2.26 -30.03 -3.39
C ARG A 659 -2.66 -29.49 -4.76
N GLN A 660 -2.85 -30.36 -5.75
CA GLN A 660 -3.21 -29.95 -7.11
C GLN A 660 -4.59 -29.29 -7.13
N GLN A 661 -5.61 -29.95 -6.56
CA GLN A 661 -6.96 -29.42 -6.45
C GLN A 661 -7.00 -28.06 -5.73
N THR A 662 -6.19 -27.92 -4.67
CA THR A 662 -6.06 -26.67 -3.91
C THR A 662 -5.52 -25.55 -4.78
N VAL A 663 -4.39 -25.78 -5.48
CA VAL A 663 -3.76 -24.76 -6.34
C VAL A 663 -4.70 -24.37 -7.49
N GLU A 664 -5.32 -25.33 -8.17
CA GLU A 664 -6.27 -25.07 -9.27
C GLU A 664 -7.48 -24.25 -8.79
N THR A 665 -8.00 -24.57 -7.59
CA THR A 665 -9.11 -23.81 -7.00
C THR A 665 -8.70 -22.39 -6.65
N PHE A 666 -7.52 -22.18 -6.07
CA PHE A 666 -7.01 -20.84 -5.76
C PHE A 666 -6.82 -20.01 -7.04
N GLN A 667 -6.29 -20.59 -8.12
CA GLN A 667 -6.16 -19.90 -9.40
C GLN A 667 -7.53 -19.49 -9.99
N ARG A 668 -8.55 -20.35 -9.84
CA ARG A 668 -9.91 -20.07 -10.29
C ARG A 668 -10.57 -18.98 -9.45
N MET A 669 -10.48 -19.05 -8.12
CA MET A 669 -11.05 -18.05 -7.21
C MET A 669 -10.32 -16.70 -7.29
N ALA A 670 -9.02 -16.68 -7.56
CA ALA A 670 -8.27 -15.44 -7.76
C ALA A 670 -8.83 -14.60 -8.91
N LYS A 671 -9.28 -15.23 -10.01
CA LYS A 671 -9.95 -14.54 -11.12
C LYS A 671 -11.27 -13.89 -10.69
N ILE A 672 -12.03 -14.53 -9.79
CA ILE A 672 -13.27 -13.97 -9.25
C ILE A 672 -12.94 -12.77 -8.36
N VAL A 673 -11.95 -12.89 -7.47
CA VAL A 673 -11.49 -11.79 -6.61
C VAL A 673 -10.97 -10.62 -7.44
N ASP A 674 -10.25 -10.89 -8.54
CA ASP A 674 -9.79 -9.85 -9.46
C ASP A 674 -10.97 -9.10 -10.11
N GLN A 675 -12.03 -9.80 -10.51
CA GLN A 675 -13.25 -9.19 -11.04
C GLN A 675 -13.97 -8.35 -9.99
N GLN A 676 -14.07 -8.83 -8.76
CA GLN A 676 -14.69 -8.10 -7.64
C GLN A 676 -13.98 -6.79 -7.31
N ASN A 677 -12.68 -6.67 -7.64
CA ASN A 677 -11.86 -5.49 -7.35
C ASN A 677 -11.52 -4.65 -8.60
N ALA A 678 -12.10 -4.96 -9.77
CA ALA A 678 -11.76 -4.32 -11.05
C ALA A 678 -12.00 -2.80 -11.06
N ASP A 679 -12.95 -2.30 -10.27
CA ASP A 679 -13.27 -0.86 -10.15
C ASP A 679 -12.29 -0.09 -9.25
N SER A 680 -11.39 -0.79 -8.55
CA SER A 680 -10.41 -0.14 -7.67
C SER A 680 -9.15 0.25 -8.46
N SER A 681 -8.88 1.56 -8.55
CA SER A 681 -7.73 2.11 -9.28
C SER A 681 -6.37 1.60 -8.80
N ASP A 682 -6.29 1.21 -7.52
CA ASP A 682 -5.04 0.83 -6.85
C ASP A 682 -4.90 -0.70 -6.72
N TYR A 683 -5.82 -1.47 -7.30
CA TYR A 683 -5.80 -2.92 -7.29
C TYR A 683 -4.94 -3.48 -8.42
N ARG A 684 -4.23 -4.59 -8.13
CA ARG A 684 -3.38 -5.29 -9.08
C ARG A 684 -3.88 -6.73 -9.22
N PRO A 685 -4.32 -7.16 -10.43
CA PRO A 685 -4.85 -8.51 -10.60
C PRO A 685 -3.82 -9.59 -10.31
N MET A 686 -4.20 -10.58 -9.51
CA MET A 686 -3.35 -11.74 -9.20
C MET A 686 -3.24 -12.69 -10.39
N SER A 687 -4.25 -12.76 -11.25
CA SER A 687 -4.35 -13.75 -12.33
C SER A 687 -3.50 -13.45 -13.56
N VAL A 688 -2.83 -12.30 -13.61
CA VAL A 688 -1.90 -11.95 -14.70
C VAL A 688 -0.63 -12.80 -14.62
N ASP A 689 -0.12 -12.99 -13.41
CA ASP A 689 1.08 -13.77 -13.11
C ASP A 689 0.99 -14.30 -11.68
N PHE A 690 0.51 -15.53 -11.53
CA PHE A 690 0.32 -16.16 -10.22
C PHE A 690 1.64 -16.36 -9.47
N ASP A 691 2.73 -16.66 -10.18
CA ASP A 691 4.04 -16.91 -9.58
C ASP A 691 4.70 -15.59 -9.13
N GLY A 692 4.52 -14.52 -9.92
CA GLY A 692 4.99 -13.18 -9.59
C GLY A 692 4.14 -12.40 -8.57
N SER A 693 2.92 -12.87 -8.27
CA SER A 693 1.98 -12.25 -7.33
C SER A 693 2.28 -12.66 -5.88
N ILE A 694 2.87 -11.75 -5.11
CA ILE A 694 3.23 -11.98 -3.70
C ILE A 694 1.96 -12.26 -2.87
N ALA A 695 0.86 -11.58 -3.15
CA ALA A 695 -0.43 -11.83 -2.50
C ALA A 695 -0.94 -13.25 -2.75
N PHE A 696 -0.89 -13.73 -3.99
CA PHE A 696 -1.33 -15.08 -4.34
C PHE A 696 -0.45 -16.15 -3.67
N GLN A 697 0.86 -15.95 -3.68
CA GLN A 697 1.81 -16.85 -3.00
C GLN A 697 1.58 -16.84 -1.48
N ALA A 698 1.32 -15.69 -0.87
CA ALA A 698 0.98 -15.60 0.54
C ALA A 698 -0.31 -16.38 0.88
N ALA A 699 -1.34 -16.25 0.04
CA ALA A 699 -2.61 -16.98 0.21
C ALA A 699 -2.43 -18.50 0.11
N LEU A 700 -1.59 -18.98 -0.81
CA LEU A 700 -1.25 -20.40 -0.92
C LEU A 700 -0.40 -20.90 0.25
N ASP A 701 0.64 -20.16 0.65
CA ASP A 701 1.50 -20.51 1.80
C ASP A 701 0.65 -20.75 3.06
N LEU A 702 -0.36 -19.89 3.31
CA LEU A 702 -1.23 -20.01 4.49
C LEU A 702 -1.99 -21.34 4.56
N VAL A 703 -2.26 -21.98 3.42
CA VAL A 703 -2.93 -23.28 3.36
C VAL A 703 -1.92 -24.42 3.32
N LEU A 704 -0.95 -24.34 2.40
CA LEU A 704 0.01 -25.42 2.16
C LEU A 704 0.95 -25.63 3.36
N ASP A 705 1.36 -24.53 4.01
CA ASP A 705 2.22 -24.55 5.20
C ASP A 705 1.40 -24.27 6.48
N GLY A 706 0.07 -24.26 6.39
CA GLY A 706 -0.83 -23.85 7.47
C GLY A 706 -0.68 -24.70 8.73
N ALA A 707 -0.49 -26.01 8.59
CA ALA A 707 -0.27 -26.92 9.73
C ALA A 707 1.09 -26.69 10.43
N GLN A 708 2.04 -25.99 9.80
CA GLN A 708 3.35 -25.69 10.37
C GLN A 708 3.40 -24.32 11.05
N GLN A 709 2.37 -23.47 10.88
CA GLN A 709 2.35 -22.16 11.52
C GLN A 709 2.11 -22.32 13.03
N PRO A 710 2.84 -21.58 13.90
CA PRO A 710 2.70 -21.72 15.35
C PRO A 710 1.26 -21.38 15.77
N ASN A 711 0.57 -22.33 16.41
CA ASN A 711 -0.84 -22.22 16.77
C ASN A 711 -1.78 -21.87 15.60
N GLY A 712 -1.33 -22.05 14.37
CA GLY A 712 -2.08 -21.70 13.16
C GLY A 712 -2.12 -20.20 12.86
N TYR A 713 -1.34 -19.37 13.55
CA TYR A 713 -1.31 -17.92 13.33
C TYR A 713 -0.90 -17.55 11.90
N THR A 714 -1.44 -16.45 11.40
CA THR A 714 -1.28 -16.02 9.99
C THR A 714 -0.16 -14.99 9.84
N GLU A 715 0.16 -14.30 10.93
CA GLU A 715 1.05 -13.16 11.01
C GLU A 715 2.48 -13.47 10.53
N PRO A 716 3.11 -14.62 10.83
CA PRO A 716 4.46 -14.93 10.33
C PRO A 716 4.56 -14.87 8.80
N ILE A 717 3.59 -15.48 8.09
CA ILE A 717 3.53 -15.45 6.63
C ILE A 717 3.18 -14.04 6.14
N LEU A 718 2.13 -13.44 6.70
CA LEU A 718 1.66 -12.11 6.27
C LEU A 718 2.75 -11.04 6.42
N HIS A 719 3.40 -10.96 7.59
CA HIS A 719 4.46 -9.98 7.85
C HIS A 719 5.64 -10.15 6.90
N ARG A 720 6.09 -11.40 6.68
CA ARG A 720 7.17 -11.72 5.73
C ARG A 720 6.81 -11.27 4.31
N ARG A 721 5.62 -11.65 3.83
CA ARG A 721 5.15 -11.39 2.46
C ARG A 721 4.84 -9.90 2.23
N ARG A 722 4.30 -9.17 3.20
CA ARG A 722 4.11 -7.71 3.09
C ARG A 722 5.44 -6.95 3.10
N ARG A 723 6.41 -7.35 3.94
CA ARG A 723 7.77 -6.79 3.90
C ARG A 723 8.43 -7.04 2.54
N GLU A 724 8.24 -8.22 1.96
CA GLU A 724 8.68 -8.56 0.59
C GLU A 724 8.04 -7.61 -0.44
N PHE A 725 6.71 -7.40 -0.37
CA PHE A 725 5.99 -6.50 -1.26
C PHE A 725 6.48 -5.04 -1.13
N LYS A 726 6.57 -4.50 0.09
CA LYS A 726 7.07 -3.13 0.34
C LYS A 726 8.49 -2.96 -0.22
N ALA A 727 9.37 -3.95 -0.03
CA ALA A 727 10.73 -3.92 -0.56
C ALA A 727 10.76 -3.90 -2.09
N LYS A 728 9.91 -4.69 -2.76
CA LYS A 728 9.77 -4.69 -4.23
C LYS A 728 9.30 -3.32 -4.72
N GLN A 729 8.27 -2.73 -4.09
CA GLN A 729 7.78 -1.38 -4.47
C GLN A 729 8.83 -0.29 -4.28
N GLN A 730 9.59 -0.32 -3.19
CA GLN A 730 10.66 0.65 -2.94
C GLN A 730 11.79 0.53 -3.96
N LYS A 731 12.20 -0.69 -4.33
CA LYS A 731 13.19 -0.92 -5.39
C LYS A 731 12.71 -0.35 -6.73
N THR A 732 11.49 -0.68 -7.14
CA THR A 732 10.89 -0.14 -8.37
C THR A 732 10.79 1.39 -8.33
N THR A 733 10.39 1.97 -7.20
CA THR A 733 10.32 3.43 -7.03
C THR A 733 11.71 4.07 -7.07
N ALA A 734 12.72 3.44 -6.47
CA ALA A 734 14.09 3.92 -6.50
C ALA A 734 14.69 3.83 -7.92
N GLU A 735 14.39 2.78 -8.67
CA GLU A 735 14.77 2.62 -10.08
C GLU A 735 14.08 3.66 -10.96
N ILE A 736 12.77 3.89 -10.78
CA ILE A 736 12.02 4.95 -11.47
C ILE A 736 12.59 6.33 -11.10
N ARG A 737 12.93 6.57 -9.83
CA ARG A 737 13.56 7.83 -9.39
C ARG A 737 14.97 8.00 -9.96
N LYS A 738 15.78 6.94 -10.04
CA LYS A 738 17.09 6.99 -10.71
C LYS A 738 16.92 7.30 -12.19
N PHE A 739 15.93 6.68 -12.86
CA PHE A 739 15.61 6.95 -14.25
C PHE A 739 15.09 8.38 -14.46
N SER A 740 14.19 8.86 -13.59
CA SER A 740 13.63 10.21 -13.60
C SER A 740 14.66 11.28 -13.25
N CYS A 741 15.59 11.01 -12.34
CA CYS A 741 16.70 11.90 -11.99
C CYS A 741 17.74 11.96 -13.11
N SER A 742 18.04 10.84 -13.78
CA SER A 742 18.80 10.85 -15.04
C SER A 742 18.06 11.65 -16.12
N LEU A 743 16.72 11.59 -16.17
CA LEU A 743 15.90 12.39 -17.09
C LEU A 743 15.90 13.89 -16.73
N HIS A 744 15.88 14.26 -15.44
CA HIS A 744 15.86 15.66 -14.97
C HIS A 744 17.22 16.35 -15.08
N VAL A 745 18.31 15.61 -14.80
CA VAL A 745 19.67 16.06 -15.09
C VAL A 745 19.85 16.22 -16.60
N SER A 746 19.34 15.27 -17.40
CA SER A 746 19.32 15.41 -18.85
C SER A 746 18.45 16.57 -19.34
N TYR A 747 17.32 16.89 -18.69
CA TYR A 747 16.41 17.98 -19.08
C TYR A 747 16.97 19.36 -18.76
N ARG A 748 17.60 19.55 -17.59
CA ARG A 748 18.31 20.81 -17.27
C ARG A 748 19.57 20.99 -18.11
N PHE A 749 20.30 19.91 -18.39
CA PHE A 749 21.33 19.94 -19.43
C PHE A 749 20.69 20.29 -20.77
N PHE A 750 19.55 19.70 -21.15
CA PHE A 750 18.89 19.93 -22.43
C PHE A 750 18.40 21.36 -22.61
N VAL A 751 17.85 22.04 -21.60
CA VAL A 751 17.37 23.43 -21.73
C VAL A 751 18.53 24.43 -21.84
N VAL A 752 19.57 24.27 -21.03
CA VAL A 752 20.78 25.10 -21.10
C VAL A 752 21.56 24.82 -22.37
N THR A 753 21.67 23.54 -22.76
CA THR A 753 22.29 23.11 -24.01
C THR A 753 21.47 23.62 -25.19
N TYR A 754 20.14 23.51 -25.23
CA TYR A 754 19.26 23.95 -26.34
C TYR A 754 19.40 25.45 -26.64
N PHE A 755 19.48 26.31 -25.63
CA PHE A 755 19.71 27.75 -25.84
C PHE A 755 21.14 28.06 -26.34
N PHE A 756 22.15 27.38 -25.79
CA PHE A 756 23.55 27.54 -26.22
C PHE A 756 23.80 26.97 -27.62
N VAL A 757 23.20 25.81 -27.90
CA VAL A 757 23.20 25.07 -29.16
C VAL A 757 22.42 25.83 -30.22
N SER A 758 21.22 26.33 -29.97
CA SER A 758 20.46 27.11 -30.97
C SER A 758 21.23 28.34 -31.48
N THR A 759 21.98 29.02 -30.60
CA THR A 759 22.78 30.21 -30.94
C THR A 759 24.08 29.83 -31.67
N ILE A 760 24.75 28.74 -31.25
CA ILE A 760 25.91 28.20 -31.96
C ILE A 760 25.50 27.60 -33.31
N HIS A 761 24.33 26.97 -33.42
CA HIS A 761 23.82 26.23 -34.58
C HIS A 761 23.48 27.12 -35.77
N PHE A 762 22.91 28.30 -35.52
CA PHE A 762 22.70 29.27 -36.60
C PHE A 762 24.05 29.76 -37.16
N SER A 763 25.06 29.88 -36.29
CA SER A 763 26.41 30.33 -36.67
C SER A 763 27.24 29.24 -37.36
N THR A 764 27.13 27.96 -36.94
CA THR A 764 27.85 26.84 -37.57
C THR A 764 27.19 26.38 -38.86
N MET A 765 25.86 26.33 -38.98
CA MET A 765 25.22 26.03 -40.27
C MET A 765 25.40 27.16 -41.29
N ALA A 766 25.42 28.42 -40.87
CA ALA A 766 25.77 29.53 -41.76
C ALA A 766 27.23 29.43 -42.26
N ARG A 767 28.14 28.94 -41.40
CA ARG A 767 29.54 28.64 -41.77
C ARG A 767 29.68 27.39 -42.63
N GLU A 768 28.86 26.35 -42.43
CA GLU A 768 28.82 25.17 -43.31
C GLU A 768 28.24 25.50 -44.68
N LEU A 769 27.20 26.34 -44.75
CA LEU A 769 26.69 26.86 -46.01
C LEU A 769 27.75 27.73 -46.72
N SER A 770 28.51 28.55 -45.98
CA SER A 770 29.60 29.34 -46.58
C SER A 770 30.78 28.47 -47.02
N CYS A 771 31.17 27.47 -46.24
CA CYS A 771 32.27 26.55 -46.57
C CYS A 771 31.89 25.60 -47.70
N GLY A 772 30.66 25.07 -47.71
CA GLY A 772 30.14 24.23 -48.79
C GLY A 772 30.03 24.97 -50.11
N VAL A 773 29.58 26.24 -50.09
CA VAL A 773 29.59 27.11 -51.29
C VAL A 773 31.01 27.46 -51.72
N ALA A 774 31.94 27.69 -50.78
CA ALA A 774 33.35 27.96 -51.12
C ALA A 774 34.05 26.73 -51.71
N PHE A 775 33.83 25.54 -51.14
CA PHE A 775 34.38 24.27 -51.63
C PHE A 775 33.80 23.89 -53.00
N SER A 776 32.49 24.06 -53.18
CA SER A 776 31.81 23.89 -54.47
C SER A 776 32.37 24.83 -55.54
N ARG A 777 32.66 26.09 -55.21
CA ARG A 777 33.30 27.05 -56.12
C ARG A 777 34.70 26.62 -56.55
N VAL A 778 35.50 26.08 -55.63
CA VAL A 778 36.85 25.58 -55.94
C VAL A 778 36.79 24.33 -56.81
N ILE A 779 35.92 23.36 -56.49
CA ILE A 779 35.77 22.12 -57.26
C ILE A 779 35.25 22.40 -58.68
N CYS A 780 34.19 23.21 -58.80
CA CYS A 780 33.68 23.64 -60.10
C CYS A 780 34.73 24.46 -60.86
N GLY A 781 35.49 25.31 -60.17
CA GLY A 781 36.58 26.11 -60.74
C GLY A 781 37.70 25.25 -61.32
N ILE A 782 38.13 24.20 -60.62
CA ILE A 782 39.13 23.24 -61.10
C ILE A 782 38.59 22.45 -62.29
N GLY A 783 37.35 21.95 -62.22
CA GLY A 783 36.73 21.24 -63.35
C GLY A 783 36.58 22.11 -64.61
N ILE A 784 36.28 23.39 -64.45
CA ILE A 784 36.24 24.37 -65.55
C ILE A 784 37.66 24.69 -66.04
N TYR A 785 38.64 24.87 -65.13
CA TYR A 785 40.03 25.16 -65.47
C TYR A 785 40.66 24.05 -66.33
N ILE A 786 40.48 22.78 -65.92
CA ILE A 786 40.95 21.60 -66.69
C ILE A 786 40.37 21.59 -68.11
N LYS A 787 39.17 22.13 -68.30
CA LYS A 787 38.49 22.15 -69.61
C LYS A 787 38.85 23.38 -70.46
N VAL A 788 39.26 24.49 -69.85
CA VAL A 788 39.46 25.78 -70.52
C VAL A 788 40.94 26.07 -70.80
N ASP A 789 41.88 25.48 -70.05
CA ASP A 789 43.31 25.68 -70.28
C ASP A 789 43.77 25.05 -71.61
N THR A 790 44.27 25.88 -72.52
CA THR A 790 44.63 25.46 -73.89
C THR A 790 45.94 24.69 -73.95
N HIS A 791 46.85 24.89 -72.99
CA HIS A 791 48.14 24.21 -72.99
C HIS A 791 48.01 22.78 -72.45
N PHE A 792 47.21 22.59 -71.39
CA PHE A 792 46.94 21.27 -70.82
C PHE A 792 46.12 20.39 -71.78
N ASN A 793 45.13 20.98 -72.46
CA ASN A 793 44.39 20.26 -73.50
C ASN A 793 45.30 19.87 -74.67
N ASP A 794 46.19 20.75 -75.13
CA ASP A 794 47.12 20.49 -76.26
C ASP A 794 48.06 19.30 -75.97
N VAL A 795 48.63 19.22 -74.76
CA VAL A 795 49.44 18.08 -74.29
C VAL A 795 48.65 16.77 -74.26
N LEU A 796 47.41 16.80 -73.76
CA LEU A 796 46.54 15.62 -73.70
C LEU A 796 46.10 15.12 -75.08
N THR A 797 45.81 16.04 -76.02
CA THR A 797 45.52 15.67 -77.41
C THR A 797 46.72 15.05 -78.11
N LYS A 798 47.94 15.53 -77.86
CA LYS A 798 49.17 14.96 -78.43
C LYS A 798 49.47 13.56 -77.88
N LEU A 799 49.22 13.31 -76.59
CA LEU A 799 49.34 11.98 -75.97
C LEU A 799 48.27 10.98 -76.44
N SER A 800 47.09 11.45 -76.86
CA SER A 800 46.00 10.61 -77.36
C SER A 800 46.24 9.98 -78.74
N HIS A 801 47.28 10.39 -79.46
CA HIS A 801 47.65 9.83 -80.77
C HIS A 801 48.59 8.61 -80.70
N VAL A 802 49.21 8.33 -79.55
CA VAL A 802 50.28 7.32 -79.43
C VAL A 802 49.89 6.15 -78.50
N SER A 803 48.78 6.26 -77.79
CA SER A 803 48.21 5.15 -77.02
C SER A 803 46.69 5.21 -77.08
N ASP A 804 46.03 4.05 -77.03
CA ASP A 804 44.58 3.90 -76.89
C ASP A 804 44.10 4.32 -75.47
N PHE A 805 44.83 5.25 -74.85
CA PHE A 805 44.48 5.91 -73.61
C PHE A 805 43.37 6.90 -73.93
N LYS A 806 42.13 6.42 -73.91
CA LYS A 806 40.92 7.20 -74.17
C LYS A 806 41.00 8.57 -73.46
N SER A 807 41.27 9.60 -74.25
CA SER A 807 41.15 11.03 -73.89
C SER A 807 39.74 11.38 -73.38
N GLN A 808 38.77 10.49 -73.61
CA GLN A 808 37.41 10.53 -73.09
C GLN A 808 37.32 10.42 -71.55
N SER A 809 38.33 9.85 -70.87
CA SER A 809 38.31 9.63 -69.41
C SER A 809 38.51 10.91 -68.57
N LEU A 810 39.40 11.82 -68.98
CA LEU A 810 39.63 13.08 -68.26
C LEU A 810 38.50 14.11 -68.45
N GLY A 811 37.87 14.16 -69.62
CA GLY A 811 36.71 15.02 -69.86
C GLY A 811 35.53 14.64 -68.96
N PHE A 812 35.34 13.34 -68.70
CA PHE A 812 34.31 12.82 -67.79
C PHE A 812 34.55 13.25 -66.34
N LEU A 813 35.82 13.26 -65.91
CA LEU A 813 36.22 13.71 -64.57
C LEU A 813 35.85 15.18 -64.32
N ALA A 814 36.06 16.06 -65.30
CA ALA A 814 35.70 17.48 -65.19
C ALA A 814 34.17 17.69 -65.03
N PHE A 815 33.34 16.93 -65.75
CA PHE A 815 31.89 16.99 -65.60
C PHE A 815 31.39 16.44 -64.26
N ILE A 816 32.02 15.38 -63.74
CA ILE A 816 31.71 14.84 -62.41
C ILE A 816 32.02 15.88 -61.33
N LEU A 817 33.16 16.60 -61.43
CA LEU A 817 33.52 17.64 -60.47
C LEU A 817 32.51 18.80 -60.49
N ILE A 818 32.11 19.28 -61.66
CA ILE A 818 31.11 20.35 -61.79
C ILE A 818 29.72 19.90 -61.27
N GLY A 819 29.28 18.71 -61.64
CA GLY A 819 28.01 18.13 -61.19
C GLY A 819 27.98 17.91 -59.68
N GLY A 820 29.05 17.37 -59.10
CA GLY A 820 29.21 17.16 -57.67
C GLY A 820 29.20 18.47 -56.88
N GLY A 821 29.85 19.52 -57.40
CA GLY A 821 29.83 20.84 -56.80
C GLY A 821 28.42 21.45 -56.74
N LEU A 822 27.64 21.35 -57.83
CA LEU A 822 26.25 21.85 -57.86
C LEU A 822 25.32 21.05 -56.93
N PHE A 823 25.51 19.73 -56.86
CA PHE A 823 24.73 18.85 -55.98
C PHE A 823 24.94 19.16 -54.50
N ALA A 824 26.19 19.45 -54.09
CA ALA A 824 26.51 19.83 -52.71
C ALA A 824 25.79 21.12 -52.25
N VAL A 825 25.58 22.09 -53.15
CA VAL A 825 24.84 23.33 -52.86
C VAL A 825 23.36 23.05 -52.61
N LEU A 826 22.75 22.18 -53.41
CA LEU A 826 21.33 21.80 -53.25
C LEU A 826 21.06 21.10 -51.91
N ILE A 827 21.96 20.20 -51.50
CA ILE A 827 21.86 19.51 -50.21
C ILE A 827 21.99 20.51 -49.05
N SER A 828 22.95 21.43 -49.15
CA SER A 828 23.17 22.47 -48.14
C SER A 828 21.94 23.39 -47.98
N LEU A 829 21.24 23.70 -49.07
CA LEU A 829 20.01 24.48 -49.05
C LEU A 829 18.86 23.73 -48.36
N LEU A 830 18.72 22.42 -48.60
CA LEU A 830 17.68 21.59 -47.96
C LEU A 830 17.84 21.52 -46.44
N GLY A 831 19.07 21.33 -45.94
CA GLY A 831 19.35 21.31 -44.50
C GLY A 831 19.04 22.65 -43.81
N CYS A 832 19.38 23.76 -44.47
CA CYS A 832 19.12 25.11 -43.99
C CYS A 832 17.60 25.42 -43.94
N LEU A 833 16.87 25.13 -45.02
CA LEU A 833 15.43 25.37 -45.10
C LEU A 833 14.62 24.48 -44.14
N GLY A 834 15.04 23.23 -43.93
CA GLY A 834 14.42 22.31 -42.96
C GLY A 834 14.49 22.84 -41.54
N THR A 835 15.63 23.43 -41.17
CA THR A 835 15.85 24.06 -39.86
C THR A 835 15.05 25.35 -39.69
N LEU A 836 15.13 26.27 -40.66
CA LEU A 836 14.44 27.57 -40.59
C LEU A 836 12.91 27.44 -40.52
N ARG A 837 12.35 26.51 -41.31
CA ARG A 837 10.89 26.27 -41.35
C ARG A 837 10.41 25.27 -40.31
N HIS A 838 11.29 24.79 -39.42
CA HIS A 838 10.96 23.78 -38.40
C HIS A 838 10.25 22.54 -38.99
N ASN A 839 10.62 22.13 -40.21
CA ASN A 839 9.92 21.10 -40.95
C ASN A 839 10.65 19.75 -40.86
N ARG A 840 10.05 18.82 -40.11
CA ARG A 840 10.59 17.48 -39.84
C ARG A 840 10.86 16.69 -41.11
N CYS A 841 9.98 16.75 -42.11
CA CYS A 841 10.15 15.99 -43.35
C CYS A 841 11.37 16.44 -44.14
N LEU A 842 11.61 17.76 -44.24
CA LEU A 842 12.80 18.30 -44.90
C LEU A 842 14.10 17.91 -44.17
N LEU A 843 14.08 17.90 -42.84
CA LEU A 843 15.23 17.47 -42.03
C LEU A 843 15.53 15.97 -42.19
N TYR A 844 14.50 15.12 -42.22
CA TYR A 844 14.69 13.69 -42.49
C TYR A 844 15.18 13.43 -43.92
N SER A 845 14.64 14.13 -44.92
CA SER A 845 15.11 14.00 -46.30
C SER A 845 16.58 14.40 -46.44
N TYR A 846 17.00 15.48 -45.78
CA TYR A 846 18.40 15.88 -45.71
C TYR A 846 19.29 14.81 -45.05
N ALA A 847 18.86 14.26 -43.90
CA ALA A 847 19.59 13.21 -43.21
C ALA A 847 19.76 11.94 -44.06
N VAL A 848 18.71 11.52 -44.78
CA VAL A 848 18.77 10.35 -45.67
C VAL A 848 19.76 10.57 -46.80
N ILE A 849 19.80 11.76 -47.41
CA ILE A 849 20.76 12.06 -48.48
C ILE A 849 22.21 12.01 -47.96
N LEU A 850 22.46 12.52 -46.74
CA LEU A 850 23.79 12.41 -46.11
C LEU A 850 24.19 10.95 -45.83
N ILE A 851 23.27 10.09 -45.38
CA ILE A 851 23.55 8.65 -45.20
C ILE A 851 24.05 8.05 -46.52
N VAL A 852 23.36 8.35 -47.62
CA VAL A 852 23.72 7.82 -48.94
C VAL A 852 25.10 8.32 -49.36
N LEU A 853 25.42 9.60 -49.14
CA LEU A 853 26.75 10.15 -49.46
C LEU A 853 27.86 9.51 -48.63
N VAL A 854 27.66 9.33 -47.32
CA VAL A 854 28.60 8.62 -46.45
C VAL A 854 28.86 7.20 -46.95
N ILE A 855 27.81 6.47 -47.33
CA ILE A 855 27.95 5.11 -47.87
C ILE A 855 28.75 5.12 -49.17
N LEU A 856 28.46 6.05 -50.09
CA LEU A 856 29.19 6.18 -51.36
C LEU A 856 30.65 6.55 -51.13
N GLN A 857 30.93 7.43 -50.16
CA GLN A 857 32.29 7.85 -49.82
C GLN A 857 33.09 6.69 -49.22
N LEU A 858 32.50 5.93 -48.30
CA LEU A 858 33.13 4.73 -47.72
C LEU A 858 33.35 3.65 -48.78
N ALA A 859 32.39 3.43 -49.68
CA ALA A 859 32.54 2.50 -50.79
C ALA A 859 33.67 2.93 -51.74
N GLY A 860 33.76 4.24 -52.04
CA GLY A 860 34.84 4.81 -52.84
C GLY A 860 36.22 4.65 -52.19
N PHE A 861 36.31 4.91 -50.89
CA PHE A 861 37.55 4.74 -50.11
C PHE A 861 38.00 3.27 -50.07
N ILE A 862 37.06 2.34 -49.82
CA ILE A 862 37.34 0.89 -49.83
C ILE A 862 37.80 0.46 -51.23
N THR A 863 37.12 0.91 -52.28
CA THR A 863 37.51 0.60 -53.67
C THR A 863 38.91 1.13 -53.99
N ALA A 864 39.25 2.35 -53.55
CA ALA A 864 40.56 2.94 -53.77
C ALA A 864 41.69 2.15 -53.08
N ILE A 865 41.43 1.61 -51.89
CA ILE A 865 42.39 0.75 -51.17
C ILE A 865 42.53 -0.61 -51.87
N VAL A 866 41.41 -1.24 -52.25
CA VAL A 866 41.39 -2.59 -52.83
C VAL A 866 42.05 -2.63 -54.22
N PHE A 867 41.88 -1.57 -55.02
CA PHE A 867 42.44 -1.49 -56.37
C PHE A 867 43.80 -0.79 -56.43
N LYS A 868 44.40 -0.42 -55.29
CA LYS A 868 45.68 0.32 -55.23
C LYS A 868 46.81 -0.41 -55.97
N ASP A 869 47.02 -1.69 -55.66
CA ASP A 869 48.11 -2.49 -56.24
C ASP A 869 47.90 -2.74 -57.75
N LYS A 870 46.63 -2.78 -58.19
CA LYS A 870 46.26 -3.00 -59.59
C LYS A 870 46.39 -1.72 -60.43
N LEU A 871 46.25 -0.55 -59.82
CA LEU A 871 46.53 0.74 -60.44
C LEU A 871 48.03 0.92 -60.70
N GLU A 872 48.87 0.46 -59.78
CA GLU A 872 50.32 0.54 -59.89
C GLU A 872 50.85 -0.26 -61.10
N SER A 873 50.36 -1.49 -61.28
CA SER A 873 50.76 -2.34 -62.41
C SER A 873 50.28 -1.78 -63.75
N VAL A 874 49.02 -1.33 -63.83
CA VAL A 874 48.45 -0.78 -65.07
C VAL A 874 49.16 0.50 -65.51
N TYR A 875 49.52 1.37 -64.56
CA TYR A 875 50.21 2.63 -64.85
C TYR A 875 51.65 2.38 -65.30
N LYS A 876 52.38 1.48 -64.61
CA LYS A 876 53.73 1.09 -64.98
C LYS A 876 53.78 0.42 -66.35
N ASP A 877 52.88 -0.53 -66.62
CA ASP A 877 52.84 -1.26 -67.89
C ASP A 877 52.48 -0.33 -69.06
N GLY A 878 51.52 0.59 -68.85
CA GLY A 878 51.13 1.59 -69.85
C GLY A 878 52.25 2.58 -70.18
N LEU A 879 52.93 3.13 -69.17
CA LEU A 879 54.08 4.02 -69.37
C LEU A 879 55.27 3.30 -70.02
N THR A 880 55.52 2.04 -69.64
CA THR A 880 56.55 1.21 -70.26
C THR A 880 56.27 1.04 -71.74
N GLN A 881 55.05 0.65 -72.10
CA GLN A 881 54.65 0.41 -73.49
C GLN A 881 54.77 1.67 -74.36
N VAL A 882 54.31 2.82 -73.87
CA VAL A 882 54.38 4.09 -74.62
C VAL A 882 55.82 4.51 -74.84
N PHE A 883 56.65 4.40 -73.79
CA PHE A 883 58.03 4.86 -73.84
C PHE A 883 58.93 3.96 -74.69
N THR A 884 58.82 2.63 -74.57
CA THR A 884 59.61 1.71 -75.41
C THR A 884 59.19 1.79 -76.88
N THR A 885 57.88 1.88 -77.16
CA THR A 885 57.39 2.03 -78.54
C THR A 885 57.86 3.34 -79.19
N ALA A 886 57.96 4.42 -78.41
CA ALA A 886 58.49 5.70 -78.89
C ALA A 886 60.00 5.64 -79.18
N LEU A 887 60.78 4.95 -78.33
CA LEU A 887 62.21 4.73 -78.54
C LEU A 887 62.50 3.83 -79.75
N ASP A 888 61.74 2.73 -79.92
CA ASP A 888 61.88 1.80 -81.05
C ASP A 888 61.57 2.46 -82.40
N ASN A 889 60.59 3.37 -82.44
CA ASN A 889 60.19 4.08 -83.65
C ASN A 889 60.90 5.44 -83.84
N ASN A 890 61.77 5.83 -82.91
CA ASN A 890 62.46 7.13 -82.87
C ASN A 890 61.51 8.35 -82.96
N ASP A 891 60.36 8.28 -82.26
CA ASP A 891 59.34 9.34 -82.25
C ASP A 891 59.80 10.50 -81.36
N THR A 892 60.44 11.49 -81.98
CA THR A 892 61.05 12.62 -81.27
C THR A 892 60.05 13.47 -80.50
N VAL A 893 58.77 13.49 -80.90
CA VAL A 893 57.74 14.29 -80.21
C VAL A 893 57.40 13.68 -78.84
N VAL A 894 57.27 12.35 -78.80
CA VAL A 894 56.97 11.62 -77.56
C VAL A 894 58.19 11.55 -76.66
N ILE A 895 59.37 11.37 -77.25
CA ILE A 895 60.65 11.35 -76.52
C ILE A 895 60.89 12.71 -75.83
N ASP A 896 60.67 13.84 -76.52
CA ASP A 896 60.84 15.17 -75.92
C ASP A 896 59.80 15.45 -74.82
N ALA A 897 58.54 15.04 -75.01
CA ALA A 897 57.53 15.14 -73.96
C ALA A 897 57.88 14.29 -72.72
N PHE A 898 58.51 13.14 -72.93
CA PHE A 898 59.00 12.30 -71.84
C PHE A 898 60.20 12.93 -71.13
N HIS A 899 61.10 13.62 -71.84
CA HIS A 899 62.21 14.35 -71.24
C HIS A 899 61.73 15.53 -70.36
N ASP A 900 60.66 16.22 -70.75
CA ASP A 900 60.05 17.26 -69.93
C ASP A 900 59.45 16.68 -68.64
N LEU A 901 58.84 15.49 -68.74
CA LEU A 901 58.35 14.74 -67.58
C LEU A 901 59.48 14.32 -66.65
N GLU A 902 60.57 13.77 -67.20
CA GLU A 902 61.78 13.38 -66.47
C GLU A 902 62.42 14.56 -65.73
N LYS A 903 62.42 15.73 -66.36
CA LYS A 903 62.92 16.97 -65.76
C LYS A 903 62.04 17.48 -64.64
N SER A 904 60.72 17.47 -64.85
CA SER A 904 59.77 17.94 -63.84
C SER A 904 59.73 17.04 -62.61
N LEU A 905 59.94 15.73 -62.81
CA LEU A 905 59.89 14.71 -61.75
C LEU A 905 61.26 14.29 -61.22
N THR A 906 62.35 14.76 -61.82
CA THR A 906 63.74 14.37 -61.50
C THR A 906 63.92 12.86 -61.46
N CYS A 907 63.53 12.19 -62.54
CA CYS A 907 63.61 10.74 -62.73
C CYS A 907 64.21 10.43 -64.11
N CYS A 908 64.55 9.17 -64.35
CA CYS A 908 65.16 8.75 -65.61
C CYS A 908 64.60 7.41 -66.09
N GLY A 909 64.10 7.39 -67.33
CA GLY A 909 63.52 6.24 -67.97
C GLY A 909 62.34 5.65 -67.20
N VAL A 910 61.87 4.50 -67.64
CA VAL A 910 60.81 3.75 -66.96
C VAL A 910 61.41 2.95 -65.79
N ASN A 911 62.56 2.33 -66.00
CA ASN A 911 63.31 1.54 -65.03
C ASN A 911 64.72 2.09 -64.76
N GLY A 912 65.14 3.16 -65.46
CA GLY A 912 66.42 3.83 -65.26
C GLY A 912 67.11 4.17 -66.58
N ILE A 913 68.35 4.66 -66.49
CA ILE A 913 69.15 5.06 -67.66
C ILE A 913 69.40 3.90 -68.64
N GLN A 914 69.30 2.65 -68.17
CA GLN A 914 69.46 1.45 -68.98
C GLN A 914 68.42 1.34 -70.09
N ASP A 915 67.22 1.93 -69.94
CA ASP A 915 66.20 1.89 -70.97
C ASP A 915 66.66 2.61 -72.25
N TYR A 916 67.40 3.71 -72.12
CA TYR A 916 68.00 4.44 -73.25
C TYR A 916 69.20 3.70 -73.84
N ILE A 917 70.08 3.19 -72.98
CA ILE A 917 71.32 2.50 -73.38
C ILE A 917 70.98 1.21 -74.14
N ASN A 918 70.00 0.43 -73.67
CA ASN A 918 69.57 -0.81 -74.31
C ASN A 918 68.98 -0.59 -75.72
N HIS A 919 68.41 0.59 -75.99
CA HIS A 919 67.87 0.97 -77.30
C HIS A 919 68.87 1.82 -78.12
N ASN A 920 70.12 1.95 -77.69
CA ASN A 920 71.18 2.71 -78.35
C ASN A 920 70.86 4.22 -78.55
N VAL A 921 69.97 4.78 -77.72
CA VAL A 921 69.60 6.20 -77.73
C VAL A 921 70.38 6.94 -76.65
N LYS A 922 70.90 8.14 -76.95
CA LYS A 922 71.68 8.93 -75.98
C LYS A 922 70.75 9.49 -74.88
N PRO A 923 70.93 9.12 -73.59
CA PRO A 923 70.07 9.61 -72.52
C PRO A 923 70.31 11.11 -72.23
N PRO A 924 69.29 11.83 -71.70
CA PRO A 924 69.41 13.22 -71.25
C PRO A 924 70.47 13.39 -70.17
N THR A 925 71.05 14.59 -70.05
CA THR A 925 72.09 14.86 -69.04
C THR A 925 71.62 14.63 -67.61
N LEU A 926 70.33 14.92 -67.33
CA LEU A 926 69.70 14.71 -66.01
C LEU A 926 69.69 13.23 -65.58
N CYS A 927 69.66 12.30 -66.54
CA CYS A 927 69.67 10.86 -66.28
C CYS A 927 71.00 10.34 -65.71
N PHE A 928 72.12 11.02 -65.99
CA PHE A 928 73.41 10.63 -65.43
C PHE A 928 73.54 10.98 -63.94
N GLU A 929 72.76 11.96 -63.46
CA GLU A 929 72.76 12.38 -62.06
C GLU A 929 71.88 11.46 -61.19
N ASN A 930 70.81 10.88 -61.74
CA ASN A 930 69.93 9.93 -61.03
C ASN A 930 69.64 8.66 -61.86
N PRO A 931 70.66 7.81 -62.13
CA PRO A 931 70.60 6.77 -63.16
C PRO A 931 69.71 5.56 -62.84
N VAL A 932 69.30 5.39 -61.58
CA VAL A 932 68.62 4.16 -61.09
C VAL A 932 67.13 4.39 -60.81
N LYS A 933 66.64 5.63 -60.85
CA LYS A 933 65.27 5.96 -60.42
C LYS A 933 64.33 6.14 -61.61
N GLY A 934 63.54 5.10 -61.89
CA GLY A 934 62.48 5.14 -62.91
C GLY A 934 61.36 6.15 -62.61
N CYS A 935 60.83 6.76 -63.66
CA CYS A 935 59.76 7.76 -63.57
C CYS A 935 58.41 7.25 -63.06
N PRO A 936 57.91 6.07 -63.48
CA PRO A 936 56.65 5.54 -62.94
C PRO A 936 56.69 5.39 -61.43
N LYS A 937 57.80 4.87 -60.88
CA LYS A 937 57.99 4.75 -59.43
C LYS A 937 57.99 6.11 -58.74
N THR A 938 58.59 7.13 -59.35
CA THR A 938 58.60 8.50 -58.80
C THR A 938 57.21 9.14 -58.83
N ILE A 939 56.40 8.87 -59.86
CA ILE A 939 55.00 9.33 -59.95
C ILE A 939 54.16 8.64 -58.88
N ILE A 940 54.33 7.33 -58.70
CA ILE A 940 53.66 6.56 -57.65
C ILE A 940 54.05 7.09 -56.27
N ASP A 941 55.34 7.31 -56.01
CA ASP A 941 55.83 7.91 -54.74
C ASP A 941 55.20 9.30 -54.49
N LEU A 942 55.02 10.12 -55.55
CA LEU A 942 54.36 11.43 -55.47
C LEU A 942 52.87 11.32 -55.18
N LEU A 943 52.18 10.33 -55.77
CA LEU A 943 50.77 10.05 -55.49
C LEU A 943 50.61 9.54 -54.05
N GLU A 944 51.45 8.60 -53.62
CA GLU A 944 51.45 8.08 -52.25
C GLU A 944 51.77 9.14 -51.22
N LYS A 945 52.64 10.11 -51.54
CA LYS A 945 52.97 11.23 -50.64
C LYS A 945 51.78 12.18 -50.44
N ASN A 946 50.95 12.37 -51.46
CA ASN A 946 49.77 13.25 -51.38
C ASN A 946 48.48 12.51 -50.98
N LEU A 947 48.48 11.18 -51.05
CA LEU A 947 47.34 10.34 -50.65
C LEU A 947 46.90 10.56 -49.19
N PRO A 948 47.80 10.74 -48.19
CA PRO A 948 47.41 11.13 -46.84
C PRO A 948 46.63 12.44 -46.77
N ILE A 949 46.94 13.42 -47.63
CA ILE A 949 46.24 14.71 -47.67
C ILE A 949 44.82 14.52 -48.21
N VAL A 950 44.67 13.75 -49.29
CA VAL A 950 43.35 13.42 -49.85
C VAL A 950 42.52 12.60 -48.86
N ALA A 951 43.15 11.62 -48.19
CA ALA A 951 42.51 10.82 -47.14
C ALA A 951 42.12 11.67 -45.92
N ALA A 952 42.95 12.65 -45.53
CA ALA A 952 42.64 13.59 -44.47
C ALA A 952 41.45 14.48 -44.84
N CYS A 953 41.43 15.05 -46.05
CA CYS A 953 40.29 15.85 -46.55
C CYS A 953 39.00 15.02 -46.61
N ALA A 954 39.08 13.78 -47.10
CA ALA A 954 37.94 12.85 -47.11
C ALA A 954 37.45 12.52 -45.69
N SER A 955 38.37 12.28 -44.75
CA SER A 955 38.02 11.99 -43.35
C SER A 955 37.38 13.20 -42.65
N ILE A 956 37.86 14.41 -42.95
CA ILE A 956 37.25 15.65 -42.46
C ILE A 956 35.84 15.82 -43.04
N LEU A 957 35.64 15.55 -44.33
CA LEU A 957 34.32 15.61 -44.96
C LEU A 957 33.35 14.60 -44.34
N LEU A 958 33.80 13.36 -44.12
CA LEU A 958 33.02 12.31 -43.46
C LEU A 958 32.62 12.73 -42.03
N LEU A 959 33.53 13.36 -41.30
CA LEU A 959 33.23 13.88 -39.96
C LEU A 959 32.12 14.94 -40.01
N PHE A 960 32.17 15.88 -40.95
CA PHE A 960 31.12 16.89 -41.12
C PHE A 960 29.78 16.29 -41.52
N GLU A 961 29.75 15.30 -42.42
CA GLU A 961 28.52 14.61 -42.81
C GLU A 961 27.89 13.85 -41.64
N LEU A 962 28.69 13.17 -40.81
CA LEU A 962 28.21 12.48 -39.61
C LEU A 962 27.68 13.46 -38.55
N LEU A 963 28.34 14.59 -38.36
CA LEU A 963 27.85 15.65 -37.46
C LEU A 963 26.52 16.22 -37.97
N GLY A 964 26.43 16.54 -39.26
CA GLY A 964 25.19 17.01 -39.90
C GLY A 964 24.03 16.01 -39.74
N LEU A 965 24.32 14.71 -39.83
CA LEU A 965 23.34 13.65 -39.62
C LEU A 965 22.85 13.58 -38.17
N ILE A 966 23.78 13.58 -37.20
CA ILE A 966 23.44 13.59 -35.78
C ILE A 966 22.56 14.80 -35.45
N PHE A 967 22.93 15.98 -35.94
CA PHE A 967 22.17 17.20 -35.70
C PHE A 967 20.77 17.16 -36.33
N ALA A 968 20.64 16.66 -37.57
CA ALA A 968 19.35 16.53 -38.23
C ALA A 968 18.38 15.62 -37.45
N PHE A 969 18.86 14.47 -36.95
CA PHE A 969 18.03 13.55 -36.16
C PHE A 969 17.68 14.10 -34.77
N VAL A 970 18.64 14.71 -34.08
CA VAL A 970 18.41 15.32 -32.75
C VAL A 970 17.35 16.43 -32.86
N LEU A 971 17.47 17.30 -33.86
CA LEU A 971 16.51 18.40 -34.06
C LEU A 971 15.12 17.89 -34.47
N ALA A 972 15.04 16.92 -35.40
CA ALA A 972 13.76 16.35 -35.81
C ALA A 972 13.04 15.62 -34.65
N ARG A 973 13.80 15.01 -33.73
CA ARG A 973 13.25 14.35 -32.53
C ARG A 973 12.86 15.34 -31.44
N ALA A 974 13.62 16.42 -31.24
CA ALA A 974 13.26 17.50 -30.32
C ALA A 974 11.93 18.16 -30.73
N LEU A 975 11.73 18.41 -32.02
CA LEU A 975 10.46 18.95 -32.55
C LEU A 975 9.29 17.97 -32.34
N LYS A 976 9.52 16.65 -32.46
CA LYS A 976 8.48 15.65 -32.16
C LYS A 976 8.09 15.63 -30.68
N ASN A 977 9.04 15.77 -29.76
CA ASN A 977 8.75 15.73 -28.34
C ASN A 977 8.05 17.00 -27.85
N ALA A 978 8.38 18.16 -28.42
CA ALA A 978 7.68 19.42 -28.13
C ALA A 978 6.20 19.39 -28.52
N ASP A 979 5.86 18.74 -29.66
CA ASP A 979 4.46 18.52 -30.05
C ASP A 979 3.72 17.60 -29.05
N VAL A 980 4.40 16.61 -28.47
CA VAL A 980 3.81 15.64 -27.53
C VAL A 980 3.56 16.23 -26.14
N GLU A 981 4.40 17.16 -25.68
CA GLU A 981 4.19 17.88 -24.41
C GLU A 981 3.00 18.84 -24.48
N ILE A 982 2.75 19.48 -25.62
CA ILE A 982 1.59 20.39 -25.80
C ILE A 982 0.26 19.63 -25.83
N TYR A 983 0.25 18.37 -26.27
CA TYR A 983 -0.95 17.53 -26.30
C TYR A 983 -1.16 16.66 -25.05
N SER A 984 -0.18 16.54 -24.16
CA SER A 984 -0.27 15.71 -22.93
C SER A 984 -0.50 16.49 -21.63
N SER A 985 -0.51 17.82 -21.66
CA SER A 985 -0.97 18.63 -20.53
C SER A 985 -2.50 18.57 -20.40
N LYS A 986 -2.99 17.90 -19.35
CA LYS A 986 -4.40 17.94 -18.92
C LYS A 986 -4.86 19.40 -18.70
N PRO A 987 -6.12 19.76 -19.00
CA PRO A 987 -6.67 21.05 -18.58
C PRO A 987 -6.87 21.02 -17.06
N GLY A 988 -5.97 21.66 -16.29
CA GLY A 988 -6.18 21.82 -14.84
C GLY A 988 -4.94 22.10 -13.98
N GLU A 989 -3.72 21.76 -14.42
CA GLU A 989 -2.51 22.09 -13.64
C GLU A 989 -1.83 23.33 -14.20
N VAL A 990 -2.24 24.49 -13.69
CA VAL A 990 -1.45 25.72 -13.80
C VAL A 990 -0.28 25.60 -12.83
N ILE A 991 0.89 25.20 -13.33
CA ILE A 991 2.17 25.51 -12.69
C ILE A 991 2.36 27.02 -12.82
N SER A 992 1.91 27.75 -11.81
CA SER A 992 2.21 29.17 -11.67
C SER A 992 3.63 29.32 -11.14
N GLY A 993 4.55 29.64 -12.04
CA GLY A 993 5.90 30.03 -11.68
C GLY A 993 6.88 29.84 -12.82
N ILE A 994 7.44 30.96 -13.28
CA ILE A 994 8.63 31.08 -14.15
C ILE A 994 8.32 31.07 -15.65
N ILE A 995 7.86 32.22 -16.20
CA ILE A 995 8.50 33.00 -17.30
C ILE A 995 7.90 34.44 -17.26
N PRO A 996 8.70 35.52 -17.14
CA PRO A 996 8.21 36.89 -17.31
C PRO A 996 8.12 37.28 -18.79
N GLY A 997 6.96 37.82 -19.20
CA GLY A 997 6.87 38.84 -20.26
C GLY A 997 6.75 38.38 -21.72
N ARG A 998 5.51 38.25 -22.20
CA ARG A 998 4.93 38.97 -23.37
C ARG A 998 3.65 38.28 -23.84
N ARG A 999 2.50 38.83 -23.45
CA ARG A 999 1.27 38.72 -24.24
C ARG A 999 1.38 39.67 -25.43
N ARG A 1000 1.12 39.18 -26.65
CA ARG A 1000 0.43 39.95 -27.70
C ARG A 1000 -0.24 38.99 -28.70
N ASN A 1001 -1.57 39.02 -28.65
CA ASN A 1001 -2.58 38.85 -29.71
C ASN A 1001 -2.15 38.16 -31.02
N TYR A 1002 -2.92 37.18 -31.47
CA TYR A 1002 -3.87 37.37 -32.58
C TYR A 1002 -5.02 36.33 -32.53
N ARG A 1003 -6.14 36.80 -33.04
CA ARG A 1003 -7.54 36.31 -33.04
C ARG A 1003 -7.83 35.39 -34.24
N ASN A 1004 -8.92 34.62 -34.11
CA ASN A 1004 -9.82 34.06 -35.14
C ASN A 1004 -9.17 33.04 -36.10
N ILE A 1005 -9.66 31.81 -36.27
CA ILE A 1005 -11.00 31.32 -36.67
C ILE A 1005 -11.25 29.96 -36.03
#